data_AF-A0A6J6F5P8-F1
#
_entry.id   AF-A0A6J6F5P8-F1
#
_cell.length_a   1.000
_cell.length_b   1.000
_cell.length_c   1.000
_cell.angle_alpha   90.00
_cell.angle_beta   90.00
_cell.angle_gamma   90.00
#
_symmetry.space_group_name_H-M   'P 1'
#
loop_
_entity.id
_entity.type
_entity.pdbx_description
1 polymer ?
#
loop_
_entity_poly.entity_id
_entity_poly.type
_entity_poly.pdbx_seq_one_letter_code
_entity_poly.pdbx_strand_id
1 'polypeptide(L)'
;MVARRRSLKSLIALLAGALLAPAIVVSAATSSAQVVSNSGRNFTLRYSNNINGQITIAANTLMQCPTATPDPAVNSGCAGARAGTNSRNNNTFDMGWLDVDSDPSTFDSSQATLNLPSDGVVLFAGLYWTGIQKKGEAITGANGYVGVPLPPPNASAIGQVKFKLPDSSAYQTVTAANVDLGPISVGSGYGAFADVTELVTEAGPGTYTVADVQTGTGGNTAAGWSLVVAYADQAEPLRNLSVFDGLKVVSGSSAIDIALSGFKTPSAGTVRTTIGVVAAEGDAGATGDYLSVNDNLLTDAVHPSNNTENSTIANRGAHVTTKNPDWRNQLGYDSSLFSADGFLPNGATNAMFRAKTSGDTYAPQAITFATELFSPQVDLTKTQSFPVSTNAEPGATIRYTITATNNGSGPATNVELVDPLPGGTTSSGSPTVTSGVGNATFVSNSVTARLGSGATPTSGGTLGAGQSASVEFDVVIDGDAALGSAVTNTAQLRFVSPDLGLPISKVATRVATVTYPDPAVVKTIDSTTPVSGGTRYRFKVLVSNAGTLPASSQLISVSDVLGSAATNITSSGSGWSCSSGGAQTLNCQNSFTGLLPGTSLDPLFVEADFAAGQPVTNTATVSGGGQPTDPNSPALLNDVSSVSAGISPVANLRLAKSALTGTVSVGALAGYRLELRNSGPAAAGNSVLVDTVPAYLDVETVTTPQGSCTTTGGSGAPTTVSCALGTVPVGTTVTVVIRARVQVELAGTTVINTATAGSDVTPTPVTDTAPLTIRPATDLSIVKTTSVEVAQQGDAVSWTVTASNDGGASATNLQIVDRLPVAVDAASVVATPSSGGSCTRTNSTVSCVWSGATAASATRSVTITASFFSVVPADDRLAINNAKVFAVTDDFDPSNNTAFATTRITPFADLEAAANGPGIVAPGETATLSFTALNNGPTDAVAATMVVTIPTGLSVEAVPSGCIESGVTVTCALGDLANGASATIDIEVRSARTPVPASRDTEVVVASNTADPIPENDVDLTPLATTAAPTIDSVTPGSGPESGGTEVTVDGTNLTTETTVEIGGVPCEPVIFVTTSQLICTTGPQDPGVFDVVVTTADGQTAILVGGFTYGETPDVKPSFTG
;
A
#
# COMPACT_ATOMS: atom_id res chain seq x y z
N MET A 1 13.27 59.09 -90.09
CA MET A 1 14.08 57.85 -89.95
C MET A 1 13.54 57.06 -88.77
N VAL A 2 13.43 55.73 -88.69
CA VAL A 2 13.20 54.60 -89.63
C VAL A 2 12.61 53.44 -88.77
N ALA A 3 11.75 52.57 -89.33
CA ALA A 3 11.25 51.28 -88.76
C ALA A 3 10.18 51.26 -87.63
N ARG A 4 9.55 50.08 -87.48
CA ARG A 4 8.33 49.71 -86.68
C ARG A 4 8.75 48.85 -85.45
N ARG A 5 7.96 48.51 -84.41
CA ARG A 5 6.49 48.47 -84.12
C ARG A 5 6.18 49.08 -82.70
N ARG A 6 4.91 49.06 -82.24
CA ARG A 6 4.34 49.78 -81.03
C ARG A 6 4.26 48.88 -79.77
N SER A 7 3.91 49.27 -78.51
CA SER A 7 3.32 50.50 -77.86
C SER A 7 3.41 50.39 -76.29
N LEU A 8 3.06 51.35 -75.39
CA LEU A 8 3.14 52.84 -75.35
C LEU A 8 2.53 53.47 -74.03
N LYS A 9 3.36 53.92 -73.05
CA LYS A 9 3.11 55.00 -72.03
C LYS A 9 2.11 54.74 -70.86
N SER A 10 2.06 55.51 -69.74
CA SER A 10 2.54 56.89 -69.41
C SER A 10 3.02 57.11 -67.92
N LEU A 11 3.17 58.36 -67.43
CA LEU A 11 4.00 58.77 -66.26
C LEU A 11 3.43 59.96 -65.43
N ILE A 12 3.63 60.03 -64.08
CA ILE A 12 3.97 61.24 -63.23
C ILE A 12 3.93 60.99 -61.67
N ALA A 13 4.94 61.52 -60.94
CA ALA A 13 5.05 61.96 -59.50
C ALA A 13 4.96 61.05 -58.22
N LEU A 14 5.97 61.26 -57.34
CA LEU A 14 6.12 61.14 -55.85
C LEU A 14 6.13 59.77 -55.08
N LEU A 15 7.24 59.56 -54.33
CA LEU A 15 7.62 58.66 -53.21
C LEU A 15 6.70 57.46 -52.83
N ALA A 16 7.12 56.18 -52.72
CA ALA A 16 8.44 55.46 -52.76
C ALA A 16 8.23 53.98 -53.28
N GLY A 17 9.09 52.94 -53.24
CA GLY A 17 10.43 52.61 -52.68
C GLY A 17 10.40 51.68 -51.43
N ALA A 18 11.27 50.70 -51.14
CA ALA A 18 12.37 49.95 -51.83
C ALA A 18 12.93 48.83 -50.87
N LEU A 19 13.85 47.86 -51.17
CA LEU A 19 14.15 46.95 -52.31
C LEU A 19 15.37 46.02 -51.96
N LEU A 20 15.28 44.66 -51.97
CA LEU A 20 16.46 43.72 -51.90
C LEU A 20 16.22 42.33 -52.57
N ALA A 21 17.26 41.47 -52.72
CA ALA A 21 17.34 40.41 -53.77
C ALA A 21 18.07 39.06 -53.39
N PRO A 22 18.02 37.98 -54.21
CA PRO A 22 18.43 36.60 -53.84
C PRO A 22 19.69 36.00 -54.55
N ALA A 23 20.14 34.81 -54.09
CA ALA A 23 21.20 33.97 -54.70
C ALA A 23 20.93 32.44 -54.54
N ILE A 24 21.77 31.57 -55.14
CA ILE A 24 21.48 30.14 -55.40
C ILE A 24 22.16 29.18 -54.40
N VAL A 25 21.44 28.13 -53.96
CA VAL A 25 21.97 26.91 -53.29
C VAL A 25 21.35 25.66 -53.94
N VAL A 26 22.06 24.52 -53.89
CA VAL A 26 21.69 23.27 -54.57
C VAL A 26 20.54 22.53 -53.88
N SER A 27 19.52 22.17 -54.65
CA SER A 27 18.35 21.40 -54.17
C SER A 27 18.59 19.89 -54.23
N ALA A 28 18.90 19.27 -53.09
CA ALA A 28 18.66 17.85 -52.89
C ALA A 28 17.20 17.64 -52.46
N ALA A 29 16.39 17.00 -53.28
CA ALA A 29 14.97 16.79 -52.99
C ALA A 29 14.77 15.60 -52.04
N THR A 30 14.82 15.85 -50.73
CA THR A 30 14.11 14.98 -49.79
C THR A 30 12.61 15.24 -49.95
N SER A 31 11.89 14.21 -50.41
CA SER A 31 10.44 14.22 -50.44
C SER A 31 9.87 14.49 -49.05
N SER A 32 8.89 15.38 -48.94
CA SER A 32 7.96 15.34 -47.80
C SER A 32 7.29 13.97 -47.80
N ALA A 33 7.69 13.11 -46.87
CA ALA A 33 7.04 11.82 -46.68
C ALA A 33 5.56 12.07 -46.40
N GLN A 34 4.68 11.60 -47.28
CA GLN A 34 3.24 11.74 -47.06
C GLN A 34 2.87 10.95 -45.81
N VAL A 35 2.00 11.51 -44.97
CA VAL A 35 1.38 10.76 -43.88
C VAL A 35 0.52 9.66 -44.52
N VAL A 36 1.04 8.43 -44.51
CA VAL A 36 0.27 7.25 -44.92
C VAL A 36 -0.85 7.07 -43.90
N SER A 37 -2.08 7.02 -44.38
CA SER A 37 -3.30 6.99 -43.54
C SER A 37 -3.53 5.59 -42.94
N ASN A 38 -2.67 5.21 -41.99
CA ASN A 38 -2.73 3.94 -41.25
C ASN A 38 -4.04 3.85 -40.45
N SER A 39 -5.03 3.18 -41.04
CA SER A 39 -6.40 3.12 -40.52
C SER A 39 -6.52 2.26 -39.27
N GLY A 40 -7.40 2.68 -38.35
CA GLY A 40 -7.65 2.04 -37.05
C GLY A 40 -6.90 2.72 -35.88
N ARG A 41 -7.28 2.36 -34.63
CA ARG A 41 -6.79 2.97 -33.38
C ARG A 41 -5.32 2.64 -33.10
N ASN A 42 -4.57 3.60 -32.55
CA ASN A 42 -3.20 3.35 -32.07
C ASN A 42 -3.22 2.40 -30.87
N PHE A 43 -2.18 1.57 -30.74
CA PHE A 43 -2.06 0.68 -29.59
C PHE A 43 -1.83 1.48 -28.30
N THR A 44 -2.55 1.11 -27.25
CA THR A 44 -2.46 1.69 -25.91
C THR A 44 -2.23 0.57 -24.90
N LEU A 45 -1.44 0.84 -23.86
CA LEU A 45 -1.27 -0.06 -22.72
C LEU A 45 -2.64 -0.24 -22.03
N ARG A 46 -3.10 -1.49 -21.93
CA ARG A 46 -4.38 -1.88 -21.30
C ARG A 46 -4.18 -2.38 -19.88
N TYR A 47 -3.06 -3.07 -19.63
CA TYR A 47 -2.71 -3.68 -18.35
C TYR A 47 -1.18 -3.78 -18.24
N SER A 48 -0.62 -3.52 -17.04
CA SER A 48 0.81 -3.74 -16.75
C SER A 48 1.01 -4.09 -15.27
N ASN A 49 1.79 -5.14 -14.96
CA ASN A 49 2.08 -5.52 -13.57
C ASN A 49 3.45 -6.22 -13.44
N ASN A 50 4.12 -6.09 -12.29
CA ASN A 50 5.43 -6.67 -11.99
C ASN A 50 5.28 -7.78 -10.94
N ILE A 51 5.07 -9.02 -11.39
CA ILE A 51 4.64 -10.13 -10.53
C ILE A 51 5.20 -11.48 -11.00
N ASN A 52 5.37 -12.43 -10.07
CA ASN A 52 5.62 -13.83 -10.41
C ASN A 52 4.41 -14.37 -11.18
N GLY A 53 4.56 -14.64 -12.48
CA GLY A 53 3.41 -14.85 -13.36
C GLY A 53 3.74 -14.85 -14.85
N GLN A 54 2.69 -14.96 -15.67
CA GLN A 54 2.79 -15.21 -17.11
C GLN A 54 1.51 -14.73 -17.85
N ILE A 55 1.60 -14.59 -19.17
CA ILE A 55 0.43 -14.40 -20.05
C ILE A 55 0.14 -15.67 -20.84
N THR A 56 -1.13 -16.06 -20.91
CA THR A 56 -1.65 -17.18 -21.70
C THR A 56 -2.80 -16.72 -22.58
N ILE A 57 -3.12 -17.47 -23.64
CA ILE A 57 -4.21 -17.14 -24.57
C ILE A 57 -5.00 -18.40 -24.91
N ALA A 58 -6.33 -18.32 -24.86
CA ALA A 58 -7.25 -19.31 -25.41
C ALA A 58 -8.04 -18.67 -26.56
N ALA A 59 -7.97 -19.24 -27.77
CA ALA A 59 -8.49 -18.61 -28.97
C ALA A 59 -9.02 -19.63 -29.98
N ASN A 60 -9.97 -19.22 -30.84
CA ASN A 60 -10.38 -20.02 -31.99
C ASN A 60 -11.06 -19.17 -33.10
N THR A 61 -11.15 -19.75 -34.30
CA THR A 61 -11.92 -19.19 -35.43
C THR A 61 -13.43 -19.35 -35.23
N LEU A 62 -14.22 -18.50 -35.88
CA LEU A 62 -15.69 -18.61 -36.01
C LEU A 62 -16.15 -18.76 -37.47
N MET A 63 -15.20 -18.91 -38.40
CA MET A 63 -15.49 -19.09 -39.83
C MET A 63 -15.07 -20.47 -40.34
N GLN A 64 -15.80 -20.97 -41.33
CA GLN A 64 -15.49 -22.23 -42.00
C GLN A 64 -15.78 -22.18 -43.50
N CYS A 65 -15.02 -22.94 -44.28
CA CYS A 65 -15.41 -23.35 -45.63
C CYS A 65 -16.28 -24.63 -45.53
N PRO A 66 -17.61 -24.61 -45.68
CA PRO A 66 -18.41 -25.84 -45.60
C PRO A 66 -18.03 -26.85 -46.70
N THR A 67 -17.79 -28.11 -46.31
CA THR A 67 -17.54 -29.22 -47.25
C THR A 67 -18.82 -29.78 -47.89
N ALA A 68 -19.99 -29.44 -47.33
CA ALA A 68 -21.30 -29.76 -47.86
C ALA A 68 -21.98 -28.48 -48.39
N THR A 69 -21.72 -28.15 -49.65
CA THR A 69 -22.27 -26.98 -50.38
C THR A 69 -22.73 -27.41 -51.79
N PRO A 70 -23.72 -26.76 -52.44
CA PRO A 70 -24.14 -26.96 -53.82
C PRO A 70 -23.14 -26.44 -54.86
N ASP A 71 -22.06 -25.73 -54.46
CA ASP A 71 -20.84 -25.64 -55.27
C ASP A 71 -19.64 -26.35 -54.58
N PRO A 72 -19.57 -27.70 -54.70
CA PRO A 72 -18.40 -28.46 -54.24
C PRO A 72 -17.10 -28.14 -55.00
N ALA A 73 -17.16 -27.42 -56.12
CA ALA A 73 -15.98 -27.07 -56.90
C ALA A 73 -15.26 -25.86 -56.29
N VAL A 74 -16.00 -24.85 -55.79
CA VAL A 74 -15.43 -23.74 -55.02
C VAL A 74 -14.75 -24.25 -53.75
N ASN A 75 -15.49 -24.98 -52.89
CA ASN A 75 -14.95 -25.49 -51.61
C ASN A 75 -14.10 -26.77 -51.73
N SER A 76 -13.65 -27.10 -52.95
CA SER A 76 -12.72 -28.20 -53.23
C SER A 76 -11.42 -28.08 -52.41
N GLY A 77 -11.00 -29.16 -51.76
CA GLY A 77 -9.76 -29.16 -50.97
C GLY A 77 -9.80 -28.42 -49.62
N CYS A 78 -10.93 -27.82 -49.23
CA CYS A 78 -11.12 -27.18 -47.93
C CYS A 78 -10.76 -28.09 -46.74
N ALA A 79 -11.10 -29.39 -46.80
CA ALA A 79 -10.71 -30.35 -45.76
C ALA A 79 -9.19 -30.42 -45.57
N GLY A 80 -8.42 -30.27 -46.65
CA GLY A 80 -6.96 -30.19 -46.60
C GLY A 80 -6.44 -28.84 -46.10
N ALA A 81 -7.15 -27.73 -46.38
CA ALA A 81 -6.83 -26.41 -45.85
C ALA A 81 -6.98 -26.39 -44.32
N ARG A 82 -8.17 -26.74 -43.78
CA ARG A 82 -8.43 -26.89 -42.33
C ARG A 82 -7.35 -27.75 -41.62
N ALA A 83 -6.90 -28.82 -42.28
CA ALA A 83 -5.88 -29.73 -41.78
C ALA A 83 -4.42 -29.24 -41.94
N GLY A 84 -4.18 -28.05 -42.53
CA GLY A 84 -2.83 -27.51 -42.78
C GLY A 84 -2.01 -28.29 -43.83
N THR A 85 -2.69 -28.98 -44.75
CA THR A 85 -2.07 -29.86 -45.77
C THR A 85 -2.10 -29.27 -47.18
N ASN A 86 -2.72 -28.10 -47.37
CA ASN A 86 -2.57 -27.28 -48.57
C ASN A 86 -2.70 -25.79 -48.22
N SER A 87 -2.20 -24.94 -49.12
CA SER A 87 -2.14 -23.48 -49.00
C SER A 87 -3.35 -22.77 -49.63
N ARG A 88 -4.57 -23.29 -49.39
CA ARG A 88 -5.81 -22.60 -49.76
C ARG A 88 -6.42 -21.92 -48.53
N ASN A 89 -6.90 -20.71 -48.74
CA ASN A 89 -7.30 -19.82 -47.65
C ASN A 89 -8.73 -19.31 -47.83
N ASN A 90 -9.21 -18.46 -46.90
CA ASN A 90 -10.59 -17.95 -46.91
C ASN A 90 -10.93 -17.14 -48.19
N ASN A 91 -9.91 -16.54 -48.81
CA ASN A 91 -9.94 -15.91 -50.13
C ASN A 91 -10.42 -16.83 -51.26
N THR A 92 -10.30 -18.16 -51.10
CA THR A 92 -10.52 -19.14 -52.18
C THR A 92 -11.74 -20.04 -51.97
N PHE A 93 -12.57 -19.75 -50.97
CA PHE A 93 -13.72 -20.57 -50.57
C PHE A 93 -14.99 -19.73 -50.45
N ASP A 94 -16.16 -20.36 -50.58
CA ASP A 94 -17.40 -19.81 -50.06
C ASP A 94 -17.40 -20.03 -48.55
N MET A 95 -17.23 -18.95 -47.77
CA MET A 95 -17.03 -18.97 -46.33
C MET A 95 -18.33 -18.71 -45.58
N GLY A 96 -18.65 -19.56 -44.60
CA GLY A 96 -19.83 -19.47 -43.75
C GLY A 96 -19.52 -19.61 -42.26
N TRP A 97 -20.50 -19.33 -41.42
CA TRP A 97 -20.38 -19.41 -39.96
C TRP A 97 -20.08 -20.84 -39.48
N LEU A 98 -19.28 -20.92 -38.43
CA LEU A 98 -18.97 -22.15 -37.70
C LEU A 98 -19.85 -22.21 -36.46
N ASP A 99 -20.51 -23.35 -36.25
CA ASP A 99 -21.26 -23.69 -35.03
C ASP A 99 -20.75 -25.08 -34.58
N VAL A 100 -20.37 -25.20 -33.31
CA VAL A 100 -19.80 -26.45 -32.74
C VAL A 100 -20.68 -27.11 -31.68
N ASP A 101 -21.74 -26.46 -31.21
CA ASP A 101 -22.60 -26.96 -30.12
C ASP A 101 -24.10 -26.96 -30.45
N SER A 102 -24.51 -26.33 -31.56
CA SER A 102 -25.87 -26.29 -32.10
C SER A 102 -26.92 -25.80 -31.12
N ASP A 103 -26.53 -24.84 -30.27
CA ASP A 103 -27.44 -24.10 -29.41
C ASP A 103 -28.35 -23.19 -30.26
N PRO A 104 -29.69 -23.39 -30.26
CA PRO A 104 -30.61 -22.63 -31.10
C PRO A 104 -30.80 -21.17 -30.65
N SER A 105 -30.11 -20.72 -29.61
CA SER A 105 -30.04 -19.31 -29.20
C SER A 105 -28.86 -18.54 -29.81
N THR A 106 -27.96 -19.22 -30.53
CA THR A 106 -26.77 -18.67 -31.20
C THR A 106 -26.75 -18.98 -32.70
N PHE A 107 -25.96 -18.24 -33.49
CA PHE A 107 -25.80 -18.49 -34.94
C PHE A 107 -24.37 -18.87 -35.39
N ASP A 108 -23.36 -18.53 -34.59
CA ASP A 108 -21.99 -19.06 -34.68
C ASP A 108 -21.50 -19.43 -33.27
N SER A 109 -20.60 -20.40 -33.14
CA SER A 109 -19.97 -20.79 -31.88
C SER A 109 -18.65 -21.53 -32.09
N SER A 110 -17.67 -21.28 -31.22
CA SER A 110 -16.43 -22.07 -31.14
C SER A 110 -15.76 -22.00 -29.76
N GLN A 111 -14.90 -22.98 -29.48
CA GLN A 111 -14.42 -23.28 -28.13
C GLN A 111 -12.89 -23.29 -28.05
N ALA A 112 -12.35 -22.87 -26.90
CA ALA A 112 -10.95 -23.03 -26.54
C ALA A 112 -10.79 -23.23 -25.02
N THR A 113 -9.81 -24.03 -24.61
CA THR A 113 -9.49 -24.27 -23.20
C THR A 113 -8.47 -23.27 -22.69
N LEU A 114 -8.86 -22.48 -21.68
CA LEU A 114 -7.95 -21.68 -20.87
C LEU A 114 -7.20 -22.59 -19.90
N ASN A 115 -5.89 -22.68 -20.08
CA ASN A 115 -4.99 -23.44 -19.20
C ASN A 115 -4.29 -22.48 -18.24
N LEU A 116 -4.43 -22.73 -16.92
CA LEU A 116 -3.76 -22.02 -15.83
C LEU A 116 -3.11 -23.05 -14.87
N PRO A 117 -2.08 -22.68 -14.09
CA PRO A 117 -1.58 -23.48 -12.97
C PRO A 117 -2.64 -23.72 -11.89
N SER A 118 -2.45 -24.73 -11.04
CA SER A 118 -3.37 -25.07 -9.93
C SER A 118 -3.58 -23.94 -8.93
N ASP A 119 -2.54 -23.14 -8.73
CA ASP A 119 -2.49 -22.03 -7.77
C ASP A 119 -2.45 -20.67 -8.52
N GLY A 120 -2.78 -20.68 -9.82
CA GLY A 120 -2.74 -19.53 -10.71
C GLY A 120 -3.89 -18.55 -10.44
N VAL A 121 -3.55 -17.34 -9.99
CA VAL A 121 -4.53 -16.27 -9.71
C VAL A 121 -4.66 -15.37 -10.94
N VAL A 122 -5.86 -15.28 -11.52
CA VAL A 122 -6.18 -14.35 -12.61
C VAL A 122 -5.99 -12.90 -12.13
N LEU A 123 -5.31 -12.09 -12.93
CA LEU A 123 -5.06 -10.66 -12.66
C LEU A 123 -5.74 -9.74 -13.68
N PHE A 124 -5.84 -10.21 -14.92
CA PHE A 124 -6.52 -9.55 -16.04
C PHE A 124 -6.95 -10.62 -17.04
N ALA A 125 -8.16 -10.52 -17.58
CA ALA A 125 -8.64 -11.32 -18.70
C ALA A 125 -9.36 -10.44 -19.73
N GLY A 126 -8.72 -10.22 -20.88
CA GLY A 126 -9.27 -9.48 -22.00
C GLY A 126 -9.86 -10.42 -23.05
N LEU A 127 -11.15 -10.27 -23.33
CA LEU A 127 -11.81 -10.97 -24.44
C LEU A 127 -11.79 -10.07 -25.69
N TYR A 128 -11.06 -10.51 -26.71
CA TYR A 128 -10.95 -9.86 -28.01
C TYR A 128 -11.71 -10.67 -29.06
N TRP A 129 -12.44 -10.01 -29.96
CA TRP A 129 -13.06 -10.65 -31.13
C TRP A 129 -13.03 -9.73 -32.35
N THR A 130 -13.05 -10.33 -33.54
CA THR A 130 -13.03 -9.60 -34.83
C THR A 130 -14.00 -10.26 -35.81
N GLY A 131 -14.63 -9.45 -36.68
CA GLY A 131 -15.45 -9.92 -37.79
C GLY A 131 -15.44 -8.94 -38.98
N ILE A 132 -15.73 -9.45 -40.18
CA ILE A 132 -15.69 -8.65 -41.42
C ILE A 132 -17.10 -8.46 -41.96
N GLN A 133 -17.57 -7.21 -41.97
CA GLN A 133 -18.92 -6.87 -42.41
C GLN A 133 -18.99 -6.76 -43.94
N LYS A 134 -18.76 -7.88 -44.62
CA LYS A 134 -19.05 -8.02 -46.05
C LYS A 134 -20.57 -8.15 -46.22
N LYS A 135 -21.15 -7.39 -47.16
CA LYS A 135 -22.58 -7.52 -47.49
C LYS A 135 -22.81 -8.90 -48.11
N GLY A 136 -23.58 -9.74 -47.40
CA GLY A 136 -23.74 -11.17 -47.71
C GLY A 136 -24.00 -11.46 -49.19
N GLU A 137 -23.00 -12.07 -49.83
CA GLU A 137 -23.22 -12.86 -51.04
C GLU A 137 -23.93 -14.16 -50.62
N ALA A 138 -24.85 -14.64 -51.45
CA ALA A 138 -25.73 -15.73 -51.04
C ALA A 138 -24.98 -17.07 -51.07
N ILE A 139 -24.50 -17.52 -49.90
CA ILE A 139 -24.18 -18.95 -49.70
C ILE A 139 -25.38 -19.75 -50.19
N THR A 140 -25.09 -20.74 -51.03
CA THR A 140 -26.03 -21.84 -51.21
C THR A 140 -25.53 -23.03 -50.41
N GLY A 141 -26.43 -23.63 -49.63
CA GLY A 141 -26.40 -24.95 -48.97
C GLY A 141 -25.17 -25.39 -48.14
N ALA A 142 -25.24 -26.53 -47.44
CA ALA A 142 -26.37 -27.44 -47.28
C ALA A 142 -26.51 -28.04 -45.86
N ASN A 143 -26.18 -27.27 -44.82
CA ASN A 143 -26.51 -27.57 -43.41
C ASN A 143 -27.44 -26.47 -42.84
N GLY A 144 -28.67 -26.37 -43.36
CA GLY A 144 -29.61 -25.27 -43.06
C GLY A 144 -29.53 -24.09 -44.05
N TYR A 145 -28.44 -23.97 -44.78
CA TYR A 145 -28.09 -22.83 -45.66
C TYR A 145 -28.75 -22.83 -47.07
N VAL A 146 -29.85 -23.53 -47.30
CA VAL A 146 -30.39 -23.71 -48.68
C VAL A 146 -31.48 -22.69 -49.00
N GLY A 147 -31.15 -21.69 -49.82
CA GLY A 147 -32.13 -20.86 -50.55
C GLY A 147 -32.69 -19.63 -49.82
N VAL A 148 -32.27 -19.39 -48.57
CA VAL A 148 -32.48 -18.13 -47.86
C VAL A 148 -31.11 -17.49 -47.64
N PRO A 149 -30.86 -16.24 -48.08
CA PRO A 149 -29.64 -15.54 -47.70
C PRO A 149 -29.58 -15.41 -46.17
N LEU A 150 -28.38 -15.56 -45.58
CA LEU A 150 -28.20 -15.17 -44.19
C LEU A 150 -28.63 -13.71 -43.96
N PRO A 151 -29.09 -13.36 -42.75
CA PRO A 151 -29.21 -11.96 -42.39
C PRO A 151 -27.82 -11.31 -42.50
N PRO A 152 -27.71 -10.08 -43.04
CA PRO A 152 -26.44 -9.37 -43.03
C PRO A 152 -26.02 -9.06 -41.58
N PRO A 153 -24.71 -8.90 -41.31
CA PRO A 153 -24.21 -8.62 -39.96
C PRO A 153 -24.94 -7.44 -39.32
N ASN A 154 -25.40 -7.61 -38.08
CA ASN A 154 -26.07 -6.54 -37.35
C ASN A 154 -25.03 -5.54 -36.87
N ALA A 155 -24.83 -4.47 -37.65
CA ALA A 155 -23.87 -3.39 -37.34
C ALA A 155 -24.11 -2.69 -35.98
N SER A 156 -25.29 -2.85 -35.35
CA SER A 156 -25.57 -2.36 -34.00
C SER A 156 -25.21 -3.36 -32.88
N ALA A 157 -24.89 -4.61 -33.22
CA ALA A 157 -24.53 -5.68 -32.28
C ALA A 157 -23.07 -6.15 -32.38
N ILE A 158 -22.24 -5.52 -33.23
CA ILE A 158 -20.81 -5.90 -33.42
C ILE A 158 -19.99 -5.83 -32.11
N GLY A 159 -20.39 -4.94 -31.19
CA GLY A 159 -19.85 -4.84 -29.85
C GLY A 159 -20.50 -5.77 -28.83
N GLN A 160 -21.17 -6.85 -29.24
CA GLN A 160 -21.78 -7.83 -28.35
C GLN A 160 -21.49 -9.26 -28.82
N VAL A 161 -21.25 -10.16 -27.87
CA VAL A 161 -21.08 -11.60 -28.10
C VAL A 161 -21.79 -12.41 -27.01
N LYS A 162 -22.02 -13.68 -27.30
CA LYS A 162 -22.40 -14.69 -26.32
C LYS A 162 -21.13 -15.37 -25.79
N PHE A 163 -21.02 -15.46 -24.48
CA PHE A 163 -19.90 -16.06 -23.77
C PHE A 163 -20.42 -17.13 -22.82
N LYS A 164 -19.82 -18.32 -22.84
CA LYS A 164 -20.16 -19.45 -21.97
C LYS A 164 -18.91 -19.89 -21.23
N LEU A 165 -19.00 -19.81 -19.91
CA LEU A 165 -17.94 -20.16 -18.96
C LEU A 165 -17.78 -21.69 -18.86
N PRO A 166 -16.61 -22.18 -18.39
CA PRO A 166 -16.42 -23.56 -17.96
C PRO A 166 -17.59 -24.10 -17.15
N ASP A 167 -18.00 -25.34 -17.44
CA ASP A 167 -19.09 -26.11 -16.82
C ASP A 167 -20.49 -25.43 -16.79
N SER A 168 -20.64 -24.23 -17.36
CA SER A 168 -21.94 -23.57 -17.55
C SER A 168 -22.74 -24.23 -18.68
N SER A 169 -24.02 -24.48 -18.43
CA SER A 169 -24.99 -24.91 -19.44
C SER A 169 -25.63 -23.75 -20.21
N ALA A 170 -25.29 -22.48 -19.89
CA ALA A 170 -25.92 -21.29 -20.45
C ALA A 170 -24.91 -20.22 -20.92
N TYR A 171 -25.27 -19.53 -22.00
CA TYR A 171 -24.59 -18.33 -22.49
C TYR A 171 -25.06 -17.07 -21.75
N GLN A 172 -24.12 -16.17 -21.47
CA GLN A 172 -24.38 -14.77 -21.09
C GLN A 172 -23.95 -13.83 -22.22
N THR A 173 -24.51 -12.62 -22.29
CA THR A 173 -24.07 -11.60 -23.26
C THR A 173 -22.99 -10.72 -22.66
N VAL A 174 -21.81 -10.73 -23.28
CA VAL A 174 -20.72 -9.77 -23.01
C VAL A 174 -20.85 -8.61 -23.99
N THR A 175 -20.62 -7.39 -23.52
CA THR A 175 -20.62 -6.16 -24.34
C THR A 175 -19.23 -5.53 -24.31
N ALA A 176 -18.75 -5.06 -25.46
CA ALA A 176 -17.44 -4.48 -25.63
C ALA A 176 -17.31 -3.13 -24.89
N ALA A 177 -16.16 -2.93 -24.24
CA ALA A 177 -15.72 -1.62 -23.77
C ALA A 177 -15.20 -0.75 -24.93
N ASN A 178 -14.62 -1.38 -25.96
CA ASN A 178 -14.15 -0.69 -27.17
C ASN A 178 -14.49 -1.51 -28.43
N VAL A 179 -14.89 -0.81 -29.50
CA VAL A 179 -15.03 -1.36 -30.86
C VAL A 179 -14.31 -0.44 -31.83
N ASP A 180 -13.25 -0.95 -32.44
CA ASP A 180 -12.44 -0.26 -33.43
C ASP A 180 -12.85 -0.69 -34.83
N LEU A 181 -13.13 0.27 -35.72
CA LEU A 181 -13.48 0.01 -37.11
C LEU A 181 -12.25 0.14 -38.02
N GLY A 182 -12.14 -0.73 -39.02
CA GLY A 182 -11.07 -0.68 -40.02
C GLY A 182 -11.50 -1.21 -41.39
N PRO A 183 -10.86 -0.76 -42.48
CA PRO A 183 -11.02 -1.36 -43.81
C PRO A 183 -10.23 -2.69 -43.87
N ILE A 184 -10.60 -3.65 -43.02
CA ILE A 184 -9.98 -4.97 -42.98
C ILE A 184 -10.38 -5.68 -44.28
N SER A 185 -9.38 -5.92 -45.14
CA SER A 185 -9.53 -6.57 -46.43
C SER A 185 -10.62 -5.91 -47.30
N VAL A 186 -11.54 -6.69 -47.90
CA VAL A 186 -12.56 -6.19 -48.85
C VAL A 186 -13.84 -5.64 -48.19
N GLY A 187 -13.89 -5.49 -46.86
CA GLY A 187 -15.10 -5.13 -46.13
C GLY A 187 -14.91 -4.05 -45.06
N SER A 188 -15.99 -3.73 -44.34
CA SER A 188 -15.94 -2.96 -43.11
C SER A 188 -15.67 -3.91 -41.94
N GLY A 189 -14.41 -4.15 -41.63
CA GLY A 189 -14.02 -4.95 -40.49
C GLY A 189 -14.08 -4.18 -39.18
N TYR A 190 -14.08 -4.92 -38.07
CA TYR A 190 -13.94 -4.36 -36.73
C TYR A 190 -13.20 -5.32 -35.81
N GLY A 191 -12.44 -4.76 -34.87
CA GLY A 191 -11.96 -5.46 -33.68
C GLY A 191 -12.69 -4.92 -32.45
N ALA A 192 -13.18 -5.79 -31.60
CA ALA A 192 -13.85 -5.44 -30.35
C ALA A 192 -13.14 -6.06 -29.14
N PHE A 193 -13.24 -5.39 -28.00
CA PHE A 193 -12.62 -5.77 -26.73
C PHE A 193 -13.61 -5.60 -25.56
N ALA A 194 -13.67 -6.60 -24.68
CA ALA A 194 -14.28 -6.50 -23.36
C ALA A 194 -13.29 -6.97 -22.28
N ASP A 195 -13.28 -6.29 -21.14
CA ASP A 195 -12.71 -6.83 -19.92
C ASP A 195 -13.68 -7.88 -19.35
N VAL A 196 -13.18 -9.08 -19.07
CA VAL A 196 -13.93 -10.20 -18.47
C VAL A 196 -13.20 -10.76 -17.25
N THR A 197 -12.33 -9.97 -16.61
CA THR A 197 -11.47 -10.38 -15.50
C THR A 197 -12.26 -11.00 -14.35
N GLU A 198 -13.38 -10.40 -13.94
CA GLU A 198 -14.23 -10.95 -12.87
C GLU A 198 -14.79 -12.33 -13.24
N LEU A 199 -15.37 -12.46 -14.45
CA LEU A 199 -15.99 -13.70 -14.94
C LEU A 199 -14.98 -14.85 -15.06
N VAL A 200 -13.75 -14.56 -15.48
CA VAL A 200 -12.66 -15.55 -15.61
C VAL A 200 -11.99 -15.84 -14.26
N THR A 201 -12.04 -14.90 -13.31
CA THR A 201 -11.61 -15.14 -11.92
C THR A 201 -12.61 -16.03 -11.17
N GLU A 202 -13.91 -15.89 -11.42
CA GLU A 202 -14.95 -16.75 -10.83
C GLU A 202 -14.93 -18.16 -11.43
N ALA A 203 -14.84 -18.29 -12.77
CA ALA A 203 -14.91 -19.59 -13.45
C ALA A 203 -13.57 -20.34 -13.56
N GLY A 204 -12.43 -19.65 -13.51
CA GLY A 204 -11.11 -20.26 -13.52
C GLY A 204 -10.71 -20.95 -14.85
N PRO A 205 -9.80 -21.93 -14.82
CA PRO A 205 -9.36 -22.66 -16.01
C PRO A 205 -10.43 -23.65 -16.49
N GLY A 206 -10.51 -23.85 -17.80
CA GLY A 206 -11.49 -24.74 -18.42
C GLY A 206 -11.84 -24.35 -19.85
N THR A 207 -12.85 -25.00 -20.44
CA THR A 207 -13.28 -24.72 -21.82
C THR A 207 -14.29 -23.58 -21.85
N TYR A 208 -13.91 -22.48 -22.51
CA TYR A 208 -14.78 -21.35 -22.79
C TYR A 208 -15.37 -21.48 -24.21
N THR A 209 -16.60 -21.00 -24.41
CA THR A 209 -17.23 -20.88 -25.73
C THR A 209 -17.57 -19.41 -26.01
N VAL A 210 -17.27 -18.92 -27.21
CA VAL A 210 -17.71 -17.61 -27.73
C VAL A 210 -18.60 -17.85 -28.95
N ALA A 211 -19.62 -17.01 -29.10
CA ALA A 211 -20.69 -17.13 -30.08
C ALA A 211 -21.32 -15.76 -30.41
N ASP A 212 -22.17 -15.72 -31.45
CA ASP A 212 -22.86 -14.55 -32.01
C ASP A 212 -21.95 -13.41 -32.54
N VAL A 213 -20.74 -13.73 -33.02
CA VAL A 213 -19.84 -12.71 -33.59
C VAL A 213 -20.40 -12.21 -34.93
N GLN A 214 -20.66 -10.91 -35.02
CA GLN A 214 -21.32 -10.31 -36.18
C GLN A 214 -20.37 -10.27 -37.40
N THR A 215 -20.38 -11.31 -38.24
CA THR A 215 -19.50 -11.41 -39.42
C THR A 215 -20.25 -11.82 -40.69
N GLY A 216 -19.74 -11.40 -41.85
CA GLY A 216 -20.33 -11.66 -43.15
C GLY A 216 -20.11 -13.09 -43.66
N THR A 217 -20.38 -13.30 -44.95
CA THR A 217 -20.17 -14.59 -45.63
C THR A 217 -19.81 -14.41 -47.12
N GLY A 218 -19.34 -15.49 -47.73
CA GLY A 218 -18.70 -15.50 -49.04
C GLY A 218 -17.18 -15.35 -48.92
N GLY A 219 -16.44 -15.61 -50.01
CA GLY A 219 -14.98 -15.63 -49.97
C GLY A 219 -14.34 -14.29 -49.60
N ASN A 220 -13.15 -14.38 -48.99
CA ASN A 220 -12.45 -13.27 -48.35
C ASN A 220 -13.28 -12.66 -47.20
N THR A 221 -13.38 -13.42 -46.11
CA THR A 221 -14.10 -13.08 -44.87
C THR A 221 -13.60 -13.97 -43.73
N ALA A 222 -13.21 -13.35 -42.62
CA ALA A 222 -12.84 -14.02 -41.37
C ALA A 222 -13.66 -13.55 -40.16
N ALA A 223 -13.61 -14.35 -39.10
CA ALA A 223 -13.97 -14.00 -37.74
C ALA A 223 -13.32 -14.97 -36.75
N GLY A 224 -13.11 -14.51 -35.52
CA GLY A 224 -12.54 -15.30 -34.44
C GLY A 224 -12.43 -14.51 -33.15
N TRP A 225 -11.98 -15.18 -32.10
CA TRP A 225 -11.86 -14.62 -30.76
C TRP A 225 -10.62 -15.12 -30.03
N SER A 226 -10.12 -14.31 -29.10
CA SER A 226 -8.99 -14.59 -28.23
C SER A 226 -9.25 -14.07 -26.83
N LEU A 227 -9.23 -14.97 -25.85
CA LEU A 227 -9.22 -14.65 -24.42
C LEU A 227 -7.77 -14.60 -23.94
N VAL A 228 -7.25 -13.38 -23.75
CA VAL A 228 -5.88 -13.10 -23.31
C VAL A 228 -5.88 -12.93 -21.79
N VAL A 229 -5.16 -13.77 -21.07
CA VAL A 229 -5.18 -13.81 -19.60
C VAL A 229 -3.78 -13.62 -19.03
N ALA A 230 -3.62 -12.63 -18.15
CA ALA A 230 -2.44 -12.48 -17.30
C ALA A 230 -2.75 -13.07 -15.91
N TYR A 231 -1.86 -13.92 -15.39
CA TYR A 231 -2.01 -14.56 -14.09
C TYR A 231 -0.74 -14.48 -13.24
N ALA A 232 -0.92 -14.52 -11.92
CA ALA A 232 0.14 -14.72 -10.94
C ALA A 232 0.26 -16.19 -10.55
N ASP A 233 1.49 -16.67 -10.41
CA ASP A 233 1.85 -17.96 -9.81
C ASP A 233 3.24 -17.80 -9.15
N GLN A 234 3.40 -18.22 -7.89
CA GLN A 234 4.69 -18.14 -7.20
C GLN A 234 5.76 -19.08 -7.77
N ALA A 235 5.37 -20.11 -8.53
CA ALA A 235 6.28 -20.99 -9.24
C ALA A 235 6.84 -20.38 -10.53
N GLU A 236 6.16 -19.38 -11.12
CA GLU A 236 6.67 -18.65 -12.28
C GLU A 236 7.73 -17.61 -11.85
N PRO A 237 8.78 -17.35 -12.66
CA PRO A 237 9.67 -16.21 -12.50
C PRO A 237 8.92 -14.88 -12.35
N LEU A 238 9.53 -13.93 -11.63
CA LEU A 238 9.08 -12.54 -11.61
C LEU A 238 9.13 -11.99 -13.03
N ARG A 239 8.02 -11.43 -13.52
CA ARG A 239 7.94 -10.79 -14.83
C ARG A 239 7.25 -9.45 -14.77
N ASN A 240 7.63 -8.56 -15.67
CA ASN A 240 6.74 -7.52 -16.13
C ASN A 240 5.79 -8.14 -17.17
N LEU A 241 4.50 -8.18 -16.83
CA LEU A 241 3.40 -8.63 -17.69
C LEU A 241 2.71 -7.38 -18.22
N SER A 242 2.58 -7.23 -19.54
CA SER A 242 1.90 -6.10 -20.17
C SER A 242 1.00 -6.55 -21.34
N VAL A 243 -0.17 -5.93 -21.45
CA VAL A 243 -1.09 -6.10 -22.59
C VAL A 243 -1.31 -4.74 -23.24
N PHE A 244 -1.18 -4.69 -24.56
CA PHE A 244 -1.48 -3.54 -25.40
C PHE A 244 -2.60 -3.91 -26.38
N ASP A 245 -3.53 -2.99 -26.64
CA ASP A 245 -4.51 -3.18 -27.71
C ASP A 245 -4.80 -1.91 -28.50
N GLY A 246 -5.25 -2.12 -29.73
CA GLY A 246 -5.54 -1.12 -30.76
C GLY A 246 -6.21 -1.80 -31.95
N LEU A 247 -6.09 -1.21 -33.13
CA LEU A 247 -6.35 -1.91 -34.39
C LEU A 247 -5.55 -1.23 -35.50
N LYS A 248 -4.72 -1.98 -36.23
CA LYS A 248 -4.01 -1.45 -37.41
C LYS A 248 -4.14 -2.36 -38.60
N VAL A 249 -4.70 -1.87 -39.70
CA VAL A 249 -4.79 -2.62 -40.95
C VAL A 249 -3.49 -2.50 -41.73
N VAL A 250 -2.78 -3.61 -41.90
CA VAL A 250 -1.47 -3.71 -42.57
C VAL A 250 -1.70 -4.10 -44.02
N SER A 251 -1.35 -3.22 -44.97
CA SER A 251 -1.60 -3.44 -46.40
C SER A 251 -0.62 -2.65 -47.29
N GLY A 252 -0.66 -2.91 -48.61
CA GLY A 252 -0.06 -2.00 -49.60
C GLY A 252 1.47 -1.94 -49.62
N SER A 253 2.17 -2.97 -49.14
CA SER A 253 3.64 -3.11 -49.10
C SER A 253 4.42 -2.13 -48.20
N SER A 254 3.73 -1.22 -47.50
CA SER A 254 4.32 -0.32 -46.51
C SER A 254 4.39 -0.98 -45.14
N ALA A 255 5.42 -0.68 -44.36
CA ALA A 255 5.50 -1.09 -42.96
C ALA A 255 4.69 -0.14 -42.06
N ILE A 256 4.05 -0.68 -41.04
CA ILE A 256 3.39 0.06 -39.97
C ILE A 256 4.22 -0.10 -38.69
N ASP A 257 4.70 1.02 -38.18
CA ASP A 257 5.41 1.10 -36.90
C ASP A 257 4.42 1.42 -35.78
N ILE A 258 4.51 0.66 -34.69
CA ILE A 258 3.66 0.72 -33.51
C ILE A 258 4.57 0.89 -32.29
N ALA A 259 4.59 2.10 -31.74
CA ALA A 259 5.33 2.41 -30.52
C ALA A 259 4.59 1.84 -29.31
N LEU A 260 5.25 1.00 -28.52
CA LEU A 260 4.71 0.38 -27.31
C LEU A 260 5.58 0.81 -26.11
N SER A 261 4.97 1.29 -25.03
CA SER A 261 5.67 1.83 -23.85
C SER A 261 4.90 1.59 -22.54
N GLY A 262 5.60 1.63 -21.41
CA GLY A 262 5.01 1.34 -20.08
C GLY A 262 5.11 -0.14 -19.65
N PHE A 263 5.97 -0.90 -20.33
CA PHE A 263 6.52 -2.17 -19.85
C PHE A 263 7.92 -1.92 -19.23
N LYS A 264 8.57 -2.94 -18.65
CA LYS A 264 9.97 -2.86 -18.17
C LYS A 264 10.78 -4.14 -18.48
N THR A 265 12.08 -3.98 -18.74
CA THR A 265 13.06 -5.06 -18.85
C THR A 265 14.11 -4.99 -17.72
N PRO A 266 14.82 -6.09 -17.38
CA PRO A 266 15.75 -6.12 -16.26
C PRO A 266 16.97 -5.23 -16.52
N SER A 267 17.56 -4.66 -15.47
CA SER A 267 18.63 -3.65 -15.56
C SER A 267 19.97 -4.22 -16.04
N ALA A 268 20.16 -5.55 -15.94
CA ALA A 268 21.34 -6.27 -16.43
C ALA A 268 21.00 -7.75 -16.65
N GLY A 269 21.79 -8.46 -17.47
CA GLY A 269 21.61 -9.89 -17.76
C GLY A 269 20.69 -10.15 -18.96
N THR A 270 20.50 -11.42 -19.32
CA THR A 270 19.70 -11.78 -20.50
C THR A 270 18.22 -11.41 -20.32
N VAL A 271 17.73 -10.47 -21.13
CA VAL A 271 16.30 -10.16 -21.19
C VAL A 271 15.56 -11.33 -21.86
N ARG A 272 14.80 -12.10 -21.09
CA ARG A 272 13.88 -13.11 -21.62
C ARG A 272 12.48 -12.56 -21.72
N THR A 273 11.76 -12.88 -22.80
CA THR A 273 10.37 -12.43 -22.94
C THR A 273 9.54 -13.33 -23.85
N THR A 274 8.29 -13.58 -23.46
CA THR A 274 7.25 -14.11 -24.35
C THR A 274 6.44 -12.94 -24.90
N ILE A 275 6.22 -12.90 -26.21
CA ILE A 275 5.42 -11.87 -26.89
C ILE A 275 4.17 -12.50 -27.47
N GLY A 276 2.99 -12.00 -27.13
CA GLY A 276 1.73 -12.43 -27.73
C GLY A 276 1.28 -11.48 -28.84
N VAL A 277 0.61 -12.03 -29.86
CA VAL A 277 -0.05 -11.25 -30.92
C VAL A 277 -1.42 -11.88 -31.21
N VAL A 278 -2.44 -11.03 -31.39
CA VAL A 278 -3.78 -11.40 -31.88
C VAL A 278 -4.08 -10.54 -33.11
N ALA A 279 -4.48 -11.16 -34.22
CA ALA A 279 -4.79 -10.51 -35.48
C ALA A 279 -5.89 -11.24 -36.27
N ALA A 280 -6.39 -10.59 -37.32
CA ALA A 280 -7.28 -11.20 -38.31
C ALA A 280 -6.74 -11.01 -39.74
N GLU A 281 -7.19 -11.86 -40.67
CA GLU A 281 -6.82 -11.90 -42.09
C GLU A 281 -5.33 -12.13 -42.38
N GLY A 282 -4.62 -12.89 -41.52
CA GLY A 282 -3.36 -13.52 -41.92
C GLY A 282 -3.63 -14.80 -42.72
N ASP A 283 -3.16 -14.89 -43.96
CA ASP A 283 -3.58 -15.93 -44.90
C ASP A 283 -2.53 -17.06 -45.06
N ALA A 284 -2.86 -18.29 -44.65
CA ALA A 284 -1.91 -19.42 -44.58
C ALA A 284 -1.07 -19.71 -45.86
N GLY A 285 -1.60 -19.38 -47.02
CA GLY A 285 -0.97 -19.51 -48.34
C GLY A 285 -0.47 -18.21 -48.96
N ALA A 286 -0.66 -17.05 -48.32
CA ALA A 286 0.03 -15.82 -48.68
C ALA A 286 1.50 -15.86 -48.22
N THR A 287 2.30 -14.90 -48.68
CA THR A 287 3.66 -14.66 -48.17
C THR A 287 4.07 -13.21 -48.41
N GLY A 288 4.98 -12.72 -47.57
CA GLY A 288 5.37 -11.31 -47.48
C GLY A 288 5.17 -10.72 -46.08
N ASP A 289 4.50 -11.49 -45.23
CA ASP A 289 3.95 -11.09 -43.95
C ASP A 289 4.97 -11.31 -42.85
N TYR A 290 5.34 -10.23 -42.15
CA TYR A 290 6.28 -10.30 -41.04
C TYR A 290 5.99 -9.29 -39.95
N LEU A 291 6.25 -9.73 -38.72
CA LEU A 291 6.25 -8.93 -37.50
C LEU A 291 7.66 -8.87 -36.91
N SER A 292 8.11 -7.71 -36.45
CA SER A 292 9.38 -7.58 -35.74
C SER A 292 9.27 -6.65 -34.53
N VAL A 293 10.18 -6.84 -33.56
CA VAL A 293 10.30 -6.00 -32.36
C VAL A 293 11.74 -5.50 -32.27
N ASN A 294 11.92 -4.18 -32.33
CA ASN A 294 13.22 -3.53 -32.50
C ASN A 294 14.01 -4.12 -33.68
N ASP A 295 13.32 -4.33 -34.81
CA ASP A 295 13.81 -5.01 -36.02
C ASP A 295 14.23 -6.48 -35.89
N ASN A 296 14.10 -7.10 -34.70
CA ASN A 296 14.25 -8.55 -34.52
C ASN A 296 12.94 -9.27 -34.92
N LEU A 297 13.03 -10.23 -35.83
CA LEU A 297 11.90 -10.88 -36.48
C LEU A 297 11.21 -11.94 -35.59
N LEU A 298 9.87 -11.86 -35.45
CA LEU A 298 9.06 -12.90 -34.83
C LEU A 298 8.85 -14.06 -35.82
N THR A 299 9.47 -15.20 -35.52
CA THR A 299 9.41 -16.42 -36.33
C THR A 299 9.72 -17.65 -35.47
N ASP A 300 9.10 -18.79 -35.78
CA ASP A 300 9.32 -20.07 -35.10
C ASP A 300 9.07 -21.27 -36.05
N ALA A 301 8.79 -22.45 -35.48
CA ALA A 301 8.56 -23.69 -36.23
C ALA A 301 7.22 -23.75 -37.01
N VAL A 302 6.25 -22.86 -36.72
CA VAL A 302 4.96 -22.76 -37.43
C VAL A 302 4.69 -21.37 -38.02
N HIS A 303 5.48 -20.36 -37.64
CA HIS A 303 5.44 -19.01 -38.23
C HIS A 303 6.74 -18.72 -39.03
N PRO A 304 6.79 -19.01 -40.35
CA PRO A 304 7.95 -18.72 -41.19
C PRO A 304 8.36 -17.24 -41.22
N SER A 305 9.63 -16.98 -41.46
CA SER A 305 10.26 -15.64 -41.48
C SER A 305 9.73 -14.67 -42.56
N ASN A 306 8.88 -15.15 -43.46
CA ASN A 306 8.21 -14.38 -44.50
C ASN A 306 6.70 -14.70 -44.57
N ASN A 307 6.15 -15.33 -43.53
CA ASN A 307 4.72 -15.55 -43.35
C ASN A 307 4.40 -15.71 -41.85
N THR A 308 4.56 -14.65 -41.06
CA THR A 308 4.31 -14.68 -39.60
C THR A 308 2.83 -14.83 -39.28
N GLU A 309 1.96 -14.07 -39.95
CA GLU A 309 0.50 -14.09 -39.77
C GLU A 309 -0.12 -14.99 -40.84
N ASN A 310 -0.47 -16.24 -40.46
CA ASN A 310 -0.68 -17.32 -41.42
C ASN A 310 -1.88 -18.24 -41.08
N SER A 311 -2.91 -17.68 -40.45
CA SER A 311 -4.08 -18.38 -39.92
C SER A 311 -3.76 -19.40 -38.83
N THR A 312 -2.81 -19.11 -37.93
CA THR A 312 -2.33 -20.04 -36.89
C THR A 312 -2.65 -19.58 -35.46
N ILE A 313 -2.94 -20.56 -34.59
CA ILE A 313 -3.04 -20.38 -33.14
C ILE A 313 -2.01 -21.30 -32.49
N ALA A 314 -0.92 -20.73 -31.97
CA ALA A 314 0.22 -21.49 -31.46
C ALA A 314 0.86 -20.88 -30.21
N ASN A 315 1.47 -21.73 -29.40
CA ASN A 315 2.23 -21.37 -28.20
C ASN A 315 3.70 -21.75 -28.42
N ARG A 316 4.55 -20.75 -28.69
CA ARG A 316 6.01 -20.81 -28.85
C ARG A 316 6.45 -21.91 -29.83
N GLY A 317 5.94 -21.84 -31.06
CA GLY A 317 6.20 -22.83 -32.11
C GLY A 317 5.39 -24.13 -32.05
N ALA A 318 4.46 -24.29 -31.10
CA ALA A 318 3.59 -25.46 -31.01
C ALA A 318 2.11 -25.11 -31.27
N HIS A 319 1.49 -25.80 -32.22
CA HIS A 319 0.05 -25.69 -32.54
C HIS A 319 -0.85 -26.01 -31.33
N VAL A 320 -1.84 -25.16 -31.04
CA VAL A 320 -2.77 -25.34 -29.90
C VAL A 320 -3.89 -26.31 -30.28
N THR A 321 -3.87 -27.51 -29.68
CA THR A 321 -4.87 -28.56 -29.88
C THR A 321 -6.04 -28.51 -28.89
N THR A 322 -5.94 -27.75 -27.79
CA THR A 322 -6.98 -27.66 -26.75
C THR A 322 -8.08 -26.65 -27.15
N LYS A 323 -8.67 -26.86 -28.32
CA LYS A 323 -9.72 -26.03 -28.91
C LYS A 323 -10.63 -26.86 -29.82
N ASN A 324 -11.89 -26.47 -29.95
CA ASN A 324 -12.87 -27.13 -30.80
C ASN A 324 -13.50 -26.08 -31.76
N PRO A 325 -13.24 -26.16 -33.08
CA PRO A 325 -12.51 -27.22 -33.77
C PRO A 325 -10.98 -27.12 -33.66
N ASP A 326 -10.31 -28.27 -33.60
CA ASP A 326 -8.85 -28.38 -33.73
C ASP A 326 -8.44 -28.37 -35.22
N TRP A 327 -8.58 -27.22 -35.86
CA TRP A 327 -8.00 -26.95 -37.19
C TRP A 327 -6.66 -26.22 -37.06
N ARG A 328 -5.73 -26.53 -37.95
CA ARG A 328 -4.40 -25.89 -38.04
C ARG A 328 -4.49 -24.54 -38.73
N ASN A 329 -5.21 -24.47 -39.84
CA ASN A 329 -5.55 -23.24 -40.52
C ASN A 329 -6.90 -22.73 -39.98
N GLN A 330 -6.90 -21.54 -39.40
CA GLN A 330 -8.07 -20.85 -38.84
C GLN A 330 -8.92 -20.14 -39.90
N LEU A 331 -8.44 -20.04 -41.14
CA LEU A 331 -9.09 -19.36 -42.27
C LEU A 331 -9.24 -17.85 -42.02
N GLY A 332 -8.13 -17.18 -41.72
CA GLY A 332 -8.02 -15.72 -41.55
C GLY A 332 -8.08 -15.22 -40.10
N TYR A 333 -7.61 -16.00 -39.12
CA TYR A 333 -7.51 -15.53 -37.73
C TYR A 333 -6.25 -16.06 -37.05
N ASP A 334 -5.51 -15.19 -36.38
CA ASP A 334 -4.18 -15.47 -35.84
C ASP A 334 -4.12 -15.07 -34.36
N SER A 335 -3.59 -15.95 -33.52
CA SER A 335 -3.49 -15.70 -32.08
C SER A 335 -2.39 -16.56 -31.47
N SER A 336 -1.18 -16.00 -31.40
CA SER A 336 0.03 -16.77 -31.09
C SER A 336 0.93 -16.12 -30.04
N LEU A 337 1.65 -16.95 -29.29
CA LEU A 337 2.70 -16.57 -28.35
C LEU A 337 4.07 -16.96 -28.94
N PHE A 338 5.02 -16.03 -28.94
CA PHE A 338 6.38 -16.18 -29.48
C PHE A 338 7.42 -16.08 -28.35
N SER A 339 8.53 -16.81 -28.47
CA SER A 339 9.73 -16.58 -27.63
C SER A 339 10.62 -15.53 -28.29
N ALA A 340 10.95 -14.44 -27.58
CA ALA A 340 11.69 -13.30 -28.12
C ALA A 340 12.87 -12.88 -27.22
N ASP A 341 13.53 -13.87 -26.61
CA ASP A 341 14.71 -13.67 -25.76
C ASP A 341 15.81 -12.87 -26.49
N GLY A 342 16.25 -11.77 -25.86
CA GLY A 342 17.27 -10.87 -26.39
C GLY A 342 16.77 -9.81 -27.39
N PHE A 343 15.49 -9.77 -27.76
CA PHE A 343 14.94 -8.78 -28.71
C PHE A 343 14.81 -7.37 -28.09
N LEU A 344 14.82 -7.29 -26.76
CA LEU A 344 14.74 -6.06 -25.99
C LEU A 344 16.05 -5.84 -25.21
N PRO A 345 16.63 -4.62 -25.19
CA PRO A 345 17.81 -4.33 -24.38
C PRO A 345 17.46 -4.22 -22.89
N ASN A 346 18.47 -4.26 -22.03
CA ASN A 346 18.32 -4.05 -20.58
C ASN A 346 17.82 -2.64 -20.24
N GLY A 347 17.01 -2.52 -19.19
CA GLY A 347 16.45 -1.25 -18.71
C GLY A 347 15.48 -0.55 -19.69
N ALA A 348 15.00 -1.25 -20.72
CA ALA A 348 14.06 -0.69 -21.69
C ALA A 348 12.66 -0.53 -21.08
N THR A 349 12.01 0.59 -21.43
CA THR A 349 10.64 0.94 -21.04
C THR A 349 9.68 1.02 -22.23
N ASN A 350 10.21 0.78 -23.44
CA ASN A 350 9.55 0.93 -24.72
C ASN A 350 10.20 0.04 -25.79
N ALA A 351 9.44 -0.27 -26.84
CA ALA A 351 9.89 -0.97 -28.03
C ALA A 351 9.14 -0.49 -29.27
N MET A 352 9.73 -0.72 -30.44
CA MET A 352 9.05 -0.55 -31.71
C MET A 352 8.60 -1.91 -32.23
N PHE A 353 7.29 -2.14 -32.24
CA PHE A 353 6.68 -3.28 -32.95
C PHE A 353 6.40 -2.84 -34.38
N ARG A 354 6.84 -3.62 -35.36
CA ARG A 354 6.75 -3.30 -36.79
C ARG A 354 6.04 -4.44 -37.52
N ALA A 355 4.95 -4.10 -38.21
CA ALA A 355 4.16 -5.03 -39.00
C ALA A 355 4.21 -4.67 -40.48
N LYS A 356 4.32 -5.66 -41.36
CA LYS A 356 4.31 -5.48 -42.81
C LYS A 356 3.75 -6.71 -43.54
N THR A 357 3.15 -6.48 -44.71
CA THR A 357 2.83 -7.47 -45.74
C THR A 357 3.48 -7.10 -47.08
N SER A 358 3.57 -8.02 -48.04
CA SER A 358 3.78 -7.68 -49.45
C SER A 358 2.81 -8.38 -50.42
N GLY A 359 1.78 -9.07 -49.92
CA GLY A 359 0.85 -9.84 -50.75
C GLY A 359 -0.54 -10.06 -50.15
N ASP A 360 -0.79 -9.59 -48.93
CA ASP A 360 -1.97 -9.89 -48.11
C ASP A 360 -2.57 -8.61 -47.49
N THR A 361 -3.55 -8.73 -46.57
CA THR A 361 -4.01 -7.62 -45.71
C THR A 361 -4.52 -8.13 -44.35
N TYR A 362 -3.61 -8.23 -43.38
CA TYR A 362 -3.94 -8.60 -41.99
C TYR A 362 -4.10 -7.38 -41.06
N ALA A 363 -4.68 -7.59 -39.88
CA ALA A 363 -4.95 -6.53 -38.91
C ALA A 363 -4.68 -6.97 -37.45
N PRO A 364 -3.53 -6.61 -36.85
CA PRO A 364 -3.28 -6.85 -35.43
C PRO A 364 -4.19 -6.00 -34.54
N GLN A 365 -4.67 -6.62 -33.45
CA GLN A 365 -5.60 -6.05 -32.48
C GLN A 365 -5.02 -6.01 -31.05
N ALA A 366 -4.30 -7.04 -30.62
CA ALA A 366 -3.64 -7.09 -29.31
C ALA A 366 -2.18 -7.57 -29.42
N ILE A 367 -1.31 -6.99 -28.60
CA ILE A 367 0.12 -7.33 -28.48
C ILE A 367 0.46 -7.43 -26.99
N THR A 368 1.16 -8.47 -26.56
CA THR A 368 1.50 -8.68 -25.14
C THR A 368 2.99 -8.90 -24.92
N PHE A 369 3.46 -8.64 -23.72
CA PHE A 369 4.81 -8.96 -23.25
C PHE A 369 4.74 -9.65 -21.89
N ALA A 370 5.56 -10.68 -21.69
CA ALA A 370 5.83 -11.28 -20.40
C ALA A 370 7.34 -11.42 -20.23
N THR A 371 7.97 -10.36 -19.71
CA THR A 371 9.43 -10.16 -19.67
C THR A 371 9.99 -10.45 -18.29
N GLU A 372 10.98 -11.34 -18.17
CA GLU A 372 11.59 -11.71 -16.88
C GLU A 372 12.34 -10.54 -16.22
N LEU A 373 12.07 -10.30 -14.94
CA LEU A 373 12.78 -9.36 -14.07
C LEU A 373 13.53 -10.12 -12.97
N PHE A 374 14.63 -9.55 -12.47
CA PHE A 374 15.49 -10.18 -11.48
C PHE A 374 15.30 -9.59 -10.08
N SER A 375 14.88 -10.44 -9.14
CA SER A 375 14.62 -10.04 -7.74
C SER A 375 15.75 -10.51 -6.82
N PRO A 376 16.34 -9.62 -5.99
CA PRO A 376 17.16 -10.04 -4.87
C PRO A 376 16.29 -10.72 -3.80
N GLN A 377 16.79 -11.83 -3.26
CA GLN A 377 16.17 -12.55 -2.13
C GLN A 377 17.23 -12.65 -1.04
N VAL A 378 17.40 -11.57 -0.29
CA VAL A 378 18.40 -11.52 0.78
C VAL A 378 17.81 -12.10 2.06
N ASP A 379 18.39 -13.21 2.51
CA ASP A 379 18.15 -13.78 3.83
C ASP A 379 19.10 -13.14 4.84
N LEU A 380 18.55 -12.73 5.98
CA LEU A 380 19.30 -12.16 7.10
C LEU A 380 19.29 -13.14 8.26
N THR A 381 20.46 -13.66 8.59
CA THR A 381 20.65 -14.54 9.75
C THR A 381 21.45 -13.81 10.84
N LYS A 382 21.13 -14.08 12.09
CA LYS A 382 21.87 -13.63 13.26
C LYS A 382 22.13 -14.82 14.17
N THR A 383 23.29 -14.88 14.80
CA THR A 383 23.67 -15.87 15.81
C THR A 383 24.25 -15.15 17.03
N GLN A 384 24.31 -15.86 18.16
CA GLN A 384 24.97 -15.37 19.37
C GLN A 384 25.82 -16.49 19.96
N SER A 385 26.93 -16.14 20.61
CA SER A 385 27.78 -17.08 21.37
C SER A 385 28.38 -16.38 22.59
N PHE A 386 28.86 -17.16 23.54
CA PHE A 386 29.52 -16.68 24.75
C PHE A 386 31.01 -17.06 24.65
N PRO A 387 31.94 -16.12 24.38
CA PRO A 387 33.35 -16.44 24.18
C PRO A 387 34.14 -16.64 25.48
N VAL A 388 33.53 -16.40 26.66
CA VAL A 388 34.19 -16.46 27.98
C VAL A 388 33.37 -17.25 29.01
N SER A 389 32.07 -16.97 29.14
CA SER A 389 31.14 -17.71 30.00
C SER A 389 30.47 -18.86 29.24
N THR A 390 29.71 -19.71 29.93
CA THR A 390 28.80 -20.67 29.27
C THR A 390 27.36 -20.17 29.17
N ASN A 391 26.97 -19.19 29.98
CA ASN A 391 25.61 -18.64 30.04
C ASN A 391 25.63 -17.10 29.98
N ALA A 392 24.44 -16.51 29.85
CA ALA A 392 24.23 -15.09 30.12
C ALA A 392 24.13 -14.86 31.63
N GLU A 393 25.27 -14.59 32.25
CA GLU A 393 25.39 -14.17 33.64
C GLU A 393 25.70 -12.64 33.66
N PRO A 394 25.37 -11.89 34.73
CA PRO A 394 25.75 -10.48 34.84
C PRO A 394 27.27 -10.31 34.67
N GLY A 395 27.71 -9.38 33.81
CA GLY A 395 29.11 -9.21 33.42
C GLY A 395 29.63 -10.15 32.32
N ALA A 396 28.81 -11.05 31.77
CA ALA A 396 29.23 -11.94 30.68
C ALA A 396 29.27 -11.24 29.31
N THR A 397 30.23 -11.62 28.46
CA THR A 397 30.31 -11.17 27.07
C THR A 397 29.37 -11.98 26.18
N ILE A 398 28.56 -11.31 25.35
CA ILE A 398 27.83 -11.91 24.21
C ILE A 398 28.49 -11.46 22.92
N ARG A 399 28.81 -12.41 22.05
CA ARG A 399 29.27 -12.20 20.68
C ARG A 399 28.11 -12.40 19.71
N TYR A 400 27.81 -11.41 18.89
CA TYR A 400 26.83 -11.51 17.80
C TYR A 400 27.51 -11.59 16.44
N THR A 401 27.11 -12.55 15.62
CA THR A 401 27.47 -12.62 14.19
C THR A 401 26.19 -12.47 13.36
N ILE A 402 26.21 -11.62 12.35
CA ILE A 402 25.10 -11.35 11.43
C ILE A 402 25.57 -11.68 10.01
N THR A 403 24.81 -12.44 9.23
CA THR A 403 25.14 -12.74 7.83
C THR A 403 23.95 -12.43 6.93
N ALA A 404 24.18 -11.63 5.91
CA ALA A 404 23.26 -11.37 4.82
C ALA A 404 23.68 -12.19 3.58
N THR A 405 22.76 -12.98 3.01
CA THR A 405 23.01 -13.88 1.87
C THR A 405 21.96 -13.64 0.80
N ASN A 406 22.36 -13.24 -0.42
CA ASN A 406 21.41 -13.06 -1.52
C ASN A 406 21.22 -14.37 -2.30
N ASN A 407 20.12 -15.06 -2.02
CA ASN A 407 19.69 -16.27 -2.72
C ASN A 407 18.84 -15.98 -3.98
N GLY A 408 18.63 -14.72 -4.33
CA GLY A 408 17.81 -14.30 -5.47
C GLY A 408 18.55 -14.30 -6.81
N SER A 409 17.80 -14.14 -7.89
CA SER A 409 18.34 -13.97 -9.25
C SER A 409 18.89 -12.56 -9.50
N GLY A 410 18.34 -11.55 -8.83
CA GLY A 410 18.75 -10.15 -8.96
C GLY A 410 19.80 -9.71 -7.93
N PRO A 411 20.64 -8.71 -8.25
CA PRO A 411 21.52 -8.07 -7.28
C PRO A 411 20.71 -7.25 -6.27
N ALA A 412 21.15 -7.22 -5.02
CA ALA A 412 20.71 -6.26 -4.02
C ALA A 412 21.69 -5.07 -4.02
N THR A 413 21.21 -3.85 -4.18
CA THR A 413 22.04 -2.62 -4.18
C THR A 413 21.82 -1.78 -2.92
N ASN A 414 22.72 -0.84 -2.64
CA ASN A 414 22.74 -0.04 -1.40
C ASN A 414 22.55 -0.88 -0.13
N VAL A 415 23.31 -1.98 0.00
CA VAL A 415 23.15 -2.91 1.13
C VAL A 415 23.72 -2.30 2.41
N GLU A 416 22.82 -1.96 3.33
CA GLU A 416 23.06 -1.32 4.63
C GLU A 416 22.56 -2.23 5.76
N LEU A 417 23.34 -2.35 6.82
CA LEU A 417 22.98 -3.07 8.05
C LEU A 417 23.09 -2.12 9.25
N VAL A 418 22.06 -2.10 10.10
CA VAL A 418 22.00 -1.34 11.35
C VAL A 418 21.57 -2.28 12.47
N ASP A 419 22.27 -2.28 13.60
CA ASP A 419 21.99 -3.16 14.74
C ASP A 419 22.20 -2.38 16.07
N PRO A 420 21.12 -1.83 16.67
CA PRO A 420 21.18 -1.13 17.94
C PRO A 420 21.57 -2.07 19.08
N LEU A 421 22.54 -1.64 19.91
CA LEU A 421 23.00 -2.46 21.02
C LEU A 421 21.87 -2.75 22.03
N PRO A 422 21.81 -3.97 22.60
CA PRO A 422 20.72 -4.34 23.48
C PRO A 422 20.80 -3.56 24.81
N GLY A 423 19.63 -3.16 25.33
CA GLY A 423 19.54 -2.57 26.66
C GLY A 423 19.99 -3.53 27.76
N GLY A 424 20.63 -3.00 28.80
CA GLY A 424 21.31 -3.81 29.82
C GLY A 424 22.65 -4.39 29.33
N THR A 425 23.28 -3.76 28.34
CA THR A 425 24.64 -4.11 27.90
C THR A 425 25.48 -2.90 27.49
N THR A 426 26.80 -3.08 27.51
CA THR A 426 27.82 -2.14 27.02
C THR A 426 28.65 -2.73 25.88
N SER A 427 29.13 -1.89 24.96
CA SER A 427 29.92 -2.30 23.79
C SER A 427 31.31 -2.85 24.18
N SER A 428 31.74 -3.94 23.56
CA SER A 428 33.10 -4.48 23.69
C SER A 428 33.83 -4.50 22.34
N GLY A 429 35.01 -3.87 22.28
CA GLY A 429 35.82 -3.79 21.06
C GLY A 429 35.19 -2.92 19.96
N SER A 430 35.36 -3.35 18.71
CA SER A 430 34.80 -2.69 17.51
C SER A 430 34.16 -3.75 16.61
N PRO A 431 33.08 -3.42 15.86
CA PRO A 431 32.49 -4.36 14.91
C PRO A 431 33.46 -4.61 13.74
N THR A 432 33.41 -5.80 13.16
CA THR A 432 34.25 -6.21 12.04
C THR A 432 33.45 -6.90 10.95
N VAL A 433 33.81 -6.69 9.69
CA VAL A 433 33.28 -7.49 8.56
C VAL A 433 34.11 -8.77 8.47
N THR A 434 33.50 -9.90 8.80
CA THR A 434 34.19 -11.21 8.91
C THR A 434 34.11 -12.04 7.63
N SER A 435 33.17 -11.73 6.73
CA SER A 435 33.09 -12.32 5.39
C SER A 435 32.49 -11.34 4.37
N GLY A 436 32.79 -11.54 3.08
CA GLY A 436 32.36 -10.65 2.00
C GLY A 436 33.22 -9.38 1.90
N VAL A 437 32.62 -8.30 1.39
CA VAL A 437 33.24 -6.97 1.25
C VAL A 437 32.34 -5.94 1.94
N GLY A 438 32.94 -4.96 2.60
CA GLY A 438 32.20 -3.89 3.28
C GLY A 438 33.00 -3.17 4.35
N ASN A 439 32.31 -2.39 5.18
CA ASN A 439 32.81 -1.81 6.42
C ASN A 439 31.76 -1.96 7.54
N ALA A 440 32.20 -1.80 8.79
CA ALA A 440 31.34 -1.73 9.97
C ALA A 440 31.94 -0.77 11.00
N THR A 441 31.11 0.02 11.68
CA THR A 441 31.50 0.98 12.72
C THR A 441 30.44 1.04 13.82
N PHE A 442 30.80 1.57 15.00
CA PHE A 442 29.82 2.00 16.00
C PHE A 442 29.39 3.45 15.73
N VAL A 443 28.09 3.69 15.70
CA VAL A 443 27.46 5.02 15.56
C VAL A 443 26.30 5.09 16.56
N SER A 444 26.32 6.06 17.48
CA SER A 444 25.22 6.34 18.42
C SER A 444 24.63 5.11 19.14
N ASN A 445 25.50 4.26 19.70
CA ASN A 445 25.14 3.00 20.38
C ASN A 445 24.47 1.94 19.48
N SER A 446 24.73 1.99 18.18
CA SER A 446 24.37 0.98 17.17
C SER A 446 25.61 0.55 16.38
N VAL A 447 25.67 -0.70 15.95
CA VAL A 447 26.52 -1.06 14.81
C VAL A 447 25.86 -0.54 13.54
N THR A 448 26.67 0.03 12.65
CA THR A 448 26.28 0.44 11.30
C THR A 448 27.30 -0.13 10.33
N ALA A 449 26.83 -0.83 9.30
CA ALA A 449 27.70 -1.45 8.31
C ALA A 449 27.19 -1.21 6.88
N ARG A 450 28.12 -1.13 5.94
CA ARG A 450 27.88 -0.98 4.49
C ARG A 450 28.50 -2.17 3.79
N LEU A 451 27.67 -2.98 3.13
CA LEU A 451 28.04 -4.33 2.69
C LEU A 451 27.96 -4.46 1.16
N GLY A 452 28.68 -5.44 0.62
CA GLY A 452 28.73 -5.72 -0.82
C GLY A 452 29.85 -4.98 -1.56
N SER A 453 29.99 -5.29 -2.85
CA SER A 453 31.01 -4.67 -3.71
C SER A 453 30.70 -3.20 -3.95
N GLY A 454 31.71 -2.33 -3.90
CA GLY A 454 31.55 -0.87 -4.06
C GLY A 454 31.01 -0.12 -2.84
N ALA A 455 30.82 -0.78 -1.69
CA ALA A 455 30.42 -0.11 -0.45
C ALA A 455 31.43 0.98 -0.02
N THR A 456 30.92 2.11 0.47
CA THR A 456 31.72 3.24 0.98
C THR A 456 31.41 3.46 2.48
N PRO A 457 32.09 4.38 3.20
CA PRO A 457 31.73 4.69 4.59
C PRO A 457 30.32 5.27 4.79
N THR A 458 29.64 5.69 3.72
CA THR A 458 28.30 6.31 3.77
C THR A 458 27.25 5.54 2.97
N SER A 459 27.62 4.92 1.85
CA SER A 459 26.71 4.23 0.92
C SER A 459 26.90 2.72 0.93
N GLY A 460 25.81 1.96 0.84
CA GLY A 460 25.84 0.50 0.74
C GLY A 460 26.37 0.05 -0.62
N GLY A 461 26.97 -1.13 -0.66
CA GLY A 461 27.47 -1.74 -1.89
C GLY A 461 26.42 -2.60 -2.58
N THR A 462 26.88 -3.45 -3.49
CA THR A 462 26.06 -4.43 -4.23
C THR A 462 26.36 -5.85 -3.78
N LEU A 463 25.33 -6.60 -3.37
CA LEU A 463 25.39 -8.02 -3.08
C LEU A 463 24.71 -8.80 -4.22
N GLY A 464 25.53 -9.31 -5.15
CA GLY A 464 25.06 -10.09 -6.31
C GLY A 464 24.42 -11.43 -5.94
N ALA A 465 23.78 -12.09 -6.91
CA ALA A 465 23.21 -13.42 -6.73
C ALA A 465 24.26 -14.42 -6.20
N GLY A 466 23.87 -15.21 -5.19
CA GLY A 466 24.72 -16.17 -4.49
C GLY A 466 25.79 -15.57 -3.57
N GLN A 467 25.90 -14.24 -3.45
CA GLN A 467 26.90 -13.60 -2.59
C GLN A 467 26.42 -13.47 -1.14
N SER A 468 27.37 -13.46 -0.20
CA SER A 468 27.12 -13.22 1.22
C SER A 468 28.12 -12.22 1.82
N ALA A 469 27.72 -11.55 2.89
CA ALA A 469 28.59 -10.74 3.74
C ALA A 469 28.21 -10.89 5.22
N SER A 470 29.19 -10.87 6.12
CA SER A 470 29.01 -11.09 7.55
C SER A 470 29.65 -10.00 8.41
N VAL A 471 29.00 -9.65 9.52
CA VAL A 471 29.48 -8.68 10.53
C VAL A 471 29.49 -9.33 11.91
N GLU A 472 30.52 -9.09 12.70
CA GLU A 472 30.67 -9.60 14.07
C GLU A 472 31.02 -8.49 15.07
N PHE A 473 30.41 -8.52 16.26
CA PHE A 473 30.70 -7.61 17.37
C PHE A 473 30.39 -8.22 18.75
N ASP A 474 30.99 -7.68 19.79
CA ASP A 474 30.81 -8.11 21.19
C ASP A 474 30.10 -7.04 22.04
N VAL A 475 29.32 -7.49 23.03
CA VAL A 475 28.75 -6.67 24.12
C VAL A 475 28.96 -7.37 25.47
N VAL A 476 28.86 -6.65 26.57
CA VAL A 476 28.93 -7.17 27.95
C VAL A 476 27.64 -6.88 28.67
N ILE A 477 27.04 -7.89 29.34
CA ILE A 477 25.83 -7.74 30.15
C ILE A 477 26.13 -6.91 31.40
N ASP A 478 25.26 -5.95 31.72
CA ASP A 478 25.43 -5.08 32.88
C ASP A 478 25.32 -5.85 34.22
N GLY A 479 25.99 -5.34 35.26
CA GLY A 479 26.23 -6.08 36.52
C GLY A 479 25.01 -6.23 37.44
N ASP A 480 23.96 -5.44 37.20
CA ASP A 480 22.68 -5.37 37.92
C ASP A 480 21.54 -6.11 37.18
N ALA A 481 21.85 -6.80 36.08
CA ALA A 481 20.84 -7.47 35.26
C ALA A 481 20.03 -8.54 36.04
N ALA A 482 18.72 -8.35 36.10
CA ALA A 482 17.82 -9.20 36.90
C ALA A 482 17.65 -10.63 36.32
N LEU A 483 17.43 -11.62 37.20
CA LEU A 483 17.20 -13.01 36.82
C LEU A 483 16.00 -13.12 35.85
N GLY A 484 16.18 -13.89 34.77
CA GLY A 484 15.14 -14.08 33.75
C GLY A 484 14.93 -12.90 32.80
N SER A 485 15.66 -11.78 32.97
CA SER A 485 15.60 -10.65 32.03
C SER A 485 16.15 -11.04 30.65
N ALA A 486 15.65 -10.38 29.59
CA ALA A 486 15.87 -10.78 28.20
C ALA A 486 16.74 -9.77 27.44
N VAL A 487 18.03 -10.07 27.32
CA VAL A 487 18.99 -9.32 26.50
C VAL A 487 18.65 -9.56 25.02
N THR A 488 17.85 -8.65 24.47
CA THR A 488 17.21 -8.79 23.15
C THR A 488 17.86 -7.85 22.15
N ASN A 489 18.43 -8.40 21.08
CA ASN A 489 19.22 -7.64 20.10
C ASN A 489 18.76 -7.95 18.66
N THR A 490 18.46 -6.91 17.88
CA THR A 490 17.78 -7.02 16.57
C THR A 490 18.55 -6.26 15.50
N ALA A 491 19.03 -7.01 14.51
CA ALA A 491 19.57 -6.47 13.28
C ALA A 491 18.45 -6.01 12.34
N GLN A 492 18.63 -4.88 11.64
CA GLN A 492 17.88 -4.50 10.46
C GLN A 492 18.82 -4.35 9.25
N LEU A 493 18.57 -5.14 8.20
CA LEU A 493 19.17 -4.94 6.88
C LEU A 493 18.22 -4.11 6.00
N ARG A 494 18.78 -3.27 5.14
CA ARG A 494 18.10 -2.51 4.08
C ARG A 494 18.89 -2.67 2.77
N PHE A 495 18.18 -2.75 1.65
CA PHE A 495 18.75 -2.81 0.30
C PHE A 495 17.68 -2.41 -0.74
N VAL A 496 18.06 -2.27 -2.00
CA VAL A 496 17.15 -1.94 -3.11
C VAL A 496 17.21 -3.04 -4.18
N SER A 497 16.09 -3.30 -4.85
CA SER A 497 16.04 -4.05 -6.11
C SER A 497 16.15 -3.09 -7.30
N PRO A 498 17.16 -3.18 -8.18
CA PRO A 498 17.26 -2.31 -9.36
C PRO A 498 16.08 -2.45 -10.34
N ASP A 499 15.53 -3.66 -10.45
CA ASP A 499 14.45 -3.97 -11.40
C ASP A 499 13.09 -3.50 -10.90
N LEU A 500 12.87 -3.45 -9.58
CA LEU A 500 11.63 -2.93 -8.99
C LEU A 500 11.74 -1.46 -8.53
N GLY A 501 12.95 -0.95 -8.30
CA GLY A 501 13.20 0.35 -7.65
C GLY A 501 12.89 0.36 -6.15
N LEU A 502 12.24 -0.68 -5.63
CA LEU A 502 11.73 -0.74 -4.26
C LEU A 502 12.85 -0.94 -3.22
N PRO A 503 12.84 -0.19 -2.11
CA PRO A 503 13.62 -0.51 -0.92
C PRO A 503 13.00 -1.72 -0.21
N ILE A 504 13.84 -2.65 0.22
CA ILE A 504 13.47 -3.89 0.91
C ILE A 504 14.23 -3.93 2.23
N SER A 505 13.55 -4.34 3.31
CA SER A 505 14.18 -4.53 4.62
C SER A 505 13.93 -5.93 5.16
N LYS A 506 14.89 -6.42 5.96
CA LYS A 506 14.85 -7.70 6.68
C LYS A 506 15.29 -7.45 8.11
N VAL A 507 14.73 -8.18 9.08
CA VAL A 507 15.14 -8.10 10.49
C VAL A 507 15.53 -9.48 11.02
N ALA A 508 16.49 -9.52 11.95
CA ALA A 508 16.94 -10.74 12.60
C ALA A 508 17.21 -10.50 14.09
N THR A 509 16.36 -11.06 14.95
CA THR A 509 16.46 -10.92 16.41
C THR A 509 17.12 -12.14 17.05
N ARG A 510 17.93 -11.90 18.09
CA ARG A 510 18.36 -12.92 19.05
C ARG A 510 18.14 -12.44 20.48
N VAL A 511 17.94 -13.40 21.38
CA VAL A 511 17.64 -13.17 22.79
C VAL A 511 18.56 -14.07 23.61
N ALA A 512 19.21 -13.50 24.62
CA ALA A 512 19.78 -14.26 25.73
C ALA A 512 18.97 -13.96 27.00
N THR A 513 18.69 -14.99 27.79
CA THR A 513 18.00 -14.84 29.08
C THR A 513 19.04 -14.85 30.19
N VAL A 514 19.00 -13.87 31.08
CA VAL A 514 19.93 -13.76 32.21
C VAL A 514 19.65 -14.86 33.24
N THR A 515 20.69 -15.55 33.67
CA THR A 515 20.61 -16.78 34.47
C THR A 515 21.64 -16.78 35.59
N TYR A 516 21.22 -17.08 36.82
CA TYR A 516 22.08 -17.28 38.00
C TYR A 516 21.36 -18.09 39.11
N PRO A 517 22.06 -18.52 40.18
CA PRO A 517 21.44 -19.14 41.36
C PRO A 517 20.78 -18.11 42.28
N ASP A 518 19.67 -18.46 42.90
CA ASP A 518 18.87 -17.54 43.73
C ASP A 518 18.26 -18.28 44.93
N PRO A 519 18.82 -18.15 46.15
CA PRO A 519 18.21 -18.67 47.37
C PRO A 519 16.85 -18.02 47.67
N ALA A 520 15.97 -18.73 48.39
CA ALA A 520 14.66 -18.23 48.85
C ALA A 520 14.22 -18.97 50.13
N VAL A 521 13.32 -18.39 50.95
CA VAL A 521 12.89 -18.99 52.22
C VAL A 521 11.37 -18.90 52.50
N VAL A 522 10.81 -19.99 53.04
CA VAL A 522 9.39 -20.10 53.42
C VAL A 522 9.25 -20.54 54.88
N LYS A 523 8.29 -19.96 55.62
CA LYS A 523 8.07 -20.21 57.06
C LYS A 523 6.61 -20.52 57.38
N THR A 524 6.39 -21.53 58.23
CA THR A 524 5.05 -22.05 58.59
C THR A 524 4.95 -22.40 60.08
N ILE A 525 3.72 -22.59 60.60
CA ILE A 525 3.43 -22.96 61.99
C ILE A 525 2.52 -24.20 62.04
N ASP A 526 2.73 -25.09 63.02
CA ASP A 526 2.07 -26.41 63.04
C ASP A 526 0.59 -26.38 63.54
N SER A 527 0.13 -25.32 64.21
CA SER A 527 -1.29 -25.17 64.63
C SER A 527 -1.71 -23.72 64.86
N THR A 528 -3.00 -23.44 64.64
CA THR A 528 -3.67 -22.15 64.88
C THR A 528 -4.73 -22.19 65.99
N THR A 529 -5.07 -23.37 66.53
CA THR A 529 -6.12 -23.51 67.56
C THR A 529 -5.64 -22.96 68.92
N PRO A 530 -6.37 -22.04 69.57
CA PRO A 530 -5.98 -21.54 70.89
C PRO A 530 -5.98 -22.65 71.95
N VAL A 531 -4.80 -23.02 72.44
CA VAL A 531 -4.67 -23.97 73.56
C VAL A 531 -4.64 -23.18 74.88
N SER A 532 -5.41 -23.63 75.87
CA SER A 532 -5.54 -22.94 77.16
C SER A 532 -4.35 -23.22 78.10
N GLY A 533 -3.22 -22.57 77.84
CA GLY A 533 -2.00 -22.66 78.64
C GLY A 533 -0.79 -22.05 77.92
N GLY A 534 0.34 -21.92 78.62
CA GLY A 534 1.61 -21.56 77.97
C GLY A 534 1.95 -22.64 76.94
N THR A 535 2.00 -22.26 75.65
CA THR A 535 1.99 -23.20 74.53
C THR A 535 3.29 -23.08 73.74
N ARG A 536 3.95 -24.22 73.54
CA ARG A 536 5.12 -24.35 72.68
C ARG A 536 4.69 -24.40 71.22
N TYR A 537 5.09 -23.42 70.44
CA TYR A 537 4.85 -23.36 69.01
C TYR A 537 6.10 -23.84 68.25
N ARG A 538 5.83 -24.65 67.22
CA ARG A 538 6.83 -25.18 66.31
C ARG A 538 6.69 -24.50 64.96
N PHE A 539 7.82 -24.00 64.47
CA PHE A 539 7.94 -23.31 63.20
C PHE A 539 8.86 -24.11 62.28
N LYS A 540 8.47 -24.24 61.02
CA LYS A 540 9.28 -24.87 59.98
C LYS A 540 9.75 -23.82 59.00
N VAL A 541 11.07 -23.70 58.85
CA VAL A 541 11.77 -22.88 57.86
C VAL A 541 12.31 -23.80 56.77
N LEU A 542 12.02 -23.47 55.51
CA LEU A 542 12.47 -24.22 54.34
C LEU A 542 13.23 -23.26 53.41
N VAL A 543 14.44 -23.64 53.00
CA VAL A 543 15.26 -22.89 52.04
C VAL A 543 15.32 -23.64 50.71
N SER A 544 15.16 -22.92 49.61
CA SER A 544 15.18 -23.43 48.23
C SER A 544 16.05 -22.59 47.31
N ASN A 545 16.44 -23.15 46.16
CA ASN A 545 17.00 -22.38 45.04
C ASN A 545 15.86 -22.08 44.03
N ALA A 546 15.38 -20.84 44.01
CA ALA A 546 14.44 -20.32 43.01
C ALA A 546 15.13 -19.98 41.67
N GLY A 547 16.46 -19.94 41.66
CA GLY A 547 17.29 -19.55 40.52
C GLY A 547 17.37 -20.60 39.41
N THR A 548 17.89 -20.18 38.26
CA THR A 548 17.99 -21.01 37.05
C THR A 548 19.27 -21.84 36.98
N LEU A 549 20.33 -21.44 37.70
CA LEU A 549 21.59 -22.19 37.78
C LEU A 549 21.75 -22.87 39.15
N PRO A 550 22.48 -24.01 39.24
CA PRO A 550 22.77 -24.65 40.52
C PRO A 550 23.62 -23.76 41.43
N ALA A 551 23.12 -23.48 42.64
CA ALA A 551 23.92 -22.86 43.68
C ALA A 551 25.06 -23.81 44.06
N SER A 552 26.31 -23.34 43.93
CA SER A 552 27.50 -24.20 44.05
C SER A 552 28.68 -23.49 44.71
N SER A 553 29.47 -24.26 45.48
CA SER A 553 30.73 -23.87 46.15
C SER A 553 30.69 -22.85 47.30
N GLN A 554 29.53 -22.37 47.78
CA GLN A 554 29.45 -21.46 48.94
C GLN A 554 28.43 -21.91 49.99
N LEU A 555 28.60 -21.45 51.24
CA LEU A 555 27.63 -21.66 52.31
C LEU A 555 26.32 -20.90 52.02
N ILE A 556 25.21 -21.46 52.50
CA ILE A 556 23.95 -20.74 52.70
C ILE A 556 23.84 -20.36 54.18
N SER A 557 23.42 -19.14 54.47
CA SER A 557 23.20 -18.61 55.82
C SER A 557 21.76 -18.18 56.02
N VAL A 558 21.21 -18.39 57.22
CA VAL A 558 19.84 -18.02 57.62
C VAL A 558 19.87 -17.26 58.95
N SER A 559 19.06 -16.21 59.08
CA SER A 559 18.81 -15.50 60.33
C SER A 559 17.32 -15.55 60.66
N ASP A 560 16.98 -15.98 61.88
CA ASP A 560 15.61 -16.24 62.34
C ASP A 560 15.27 -15.32 63.51
N VAL A 561 14.11 -14.64 63.47
CA VAL A 561 13.72 -13.59 64.43
C VAL A 561 12.29 -13.82 64.92
N LEU A 562 12.17 -14.10 66.23
CA LEU A 562 10.89 -14.42 66.87
C LEU A 562 10.25 -13.17 67.51
N GLY A 563 8.91 -13.17 67.64
CA GLY A 563 8.19 -12.12 68.39
C GLY A 563 8.64 -12.02 69.85
N SER A 564 8.59 -10.82 70.43
CA SER A 564 9.19 -10.49 71.74
C SER A 564 8.64 -11.26 72.97
N ALA A 565 7.53 -12.00 72.80
CA ALA A 565 6.99 -12.90 73.83
C ALA A 565 7.59 -14.31 73.81
N ALA A 566 8.42 -14.65 72.81
CA ALA A 566 8.99 -15.97 72.63
C ALA A 566 10.11 -16.27 73.65
N THR A 567 10.05 -17.46 74.25
CA THR A 567 11.04 -17.96 75.22
C THR A 567 11.43 -19.43 74.92
N ASN A 568 12.48 -19.95 75.58
CA ASN A 568 12.96 -21.33 75.42
C ASN A 568 13.24 -21.74 73.96
N ILE A 569 13.86 -20.83 73.21
CA ILE A 569 14.14 -20.96 71.78
C ILE A 569 15.15 -22.08 71.53
N THR A 570 14.79 -23.06 70.71
CA THR A 570 15.65 -24.18 70.30
C THR A 570 15.51 -24.49 68.82
N SER A 571 16.60 -24.92 68.18
CA SER A 571 16.64 -25.23 66.75
C SER A 571 17.10 -26.66 66.46
N SER A 572 16.60 -27.26 65.38
CA SER A 572 17.06 -28.56 64.87
C SER A 572 16.90 -28.66 63.36
N GLY A 573 17.81 -29.37 62.69
CA GLY A 573 17.78 -29.57 61.24
C GLY A 573 18.99 -30.39 60.77
N SER A 574 18.82 -31.15 59.69
CA SER A 574 19.92 -31.91 59.06
C SER A 574 20.79 -30.96 58.24
N GLY A 575 22.13 -31.08 58.35
CA GLY A 575 23.10 -30.21 57.68
C GLY A 575 23.22 -28.77 58.22
N TRP A 576 22.35 -28.37 59.17
CA TRP A 576 22.35 -27.02 59.75
C TRP A 576 23.20 -26.91 61.02
N SER A 577 24.08 -25.91 61.08
CA SER A 577 24.77 -25.47 62.29
C SER A 577 24.24 -24.11 62.73
N CYS A 578 23.81 -23.96 63.98
CA CYS A 578 23.12 -22.75 64.47
C CYS A 578 23.78 -22.18 65.73
N SER A 579 23.67 -20.85 65.89
CA SER A 579 24.23 -20.06 66.99
C SER A 579 23.26 -18.94 67.38
N SER A 580 23.33 -18.46 68.63
CA SER A 580 22.52 -17.31 69.06
C SER A 580 23.08 -16.02 68.46
N GLY A 581 22.23 -15.27 67.75
CA GLY A 581 22.50 -13.89 67.31
C GLY A 581 21.96 -12.83 68.26
N GLY A 582 21.18 -13.23 69.27
CA GLY A 582 20.53 -12.35 70.24
C GLY A 582 19.48 -13.09 71.07
N ALA A 583 18.77 -12.37 71.95
CA ALA A 583 17.80 -12.97 72.86
C ALA A 583 16.56 -13.57 72.17
N GLN A 584 16.21 -13.09 70.97
CA GLN A 584 15.14 -13.61 70.11
C GLN A 584 15.63 -13.87 68.67
N THR A 585 16.95 -14.05 68.48
CA THR A 585 17.58 -14.16 67.15
C THR A 585 18.52 -15.35 67.06
N LEU A 586 18.40 -16.12 65.99
CA LEU A 586 19.18 -17.33 65.73
C LEU A 586 19.85 -17.23 64.35
N ASN A 587 21.16 -17.43 64.28
CA ASN A 587 21.94 -17.42 63.04
C ASN A 587 22.42 -18.84 62.71
N CYS A 588 22.04 -19.36 61.56
CA CYS A 588 22.32 -20.72 61.10
C CYS A 588 23.07 -20.73 59.76
N GLN A 589 23.86 -21.76 59.51
CA GLN A 589 24.52 -22.02 58.24
C GLN A 589 24.32 -23.47 57.80
N ASN A 590 24.31 -23.72 56.49
CA ASN A 590 24.24 -25.07 55.91
C ASN A 590 25.39 -25.28 54.91
N SER A 591 26.05 -26.44 55.02
CA SER A 591 27.07 -26.90 54.08
C SER A 591 26.52 -28.05 53.22
N PHE A 592 26.23 -27.75 51.95
CA PHE A 592 25.52 -28.63 51.02
C PHE A 592 26.35 -28.90 49.76
N THR A 593 26.13 -30.04 49.11
CA THR A 593 26.89 -30.46 47.91
C THR A 593 26.14 -30.10 46.61
N GLY A 594 25.82 -28.82 46.44
CA GLY A 594 25.06 -28.28 45.31
C GLY A 594 23.55 -28.32 45.51
N LEU A 595 22.87 -27.19 45.26
CA LEU A 595 21.42 -27.05 45.39
C LEU A 595 20.83 -26.69 44.02
N LEU A 596 20.14 -27.65 43.41
CA LEU A 596 19.61 -27.55 42.05
C LEU A 596 18.41 -26.59 41.99
N PRO A 597 18.16 -25.94 40.83
CA PRO A 597 16.94 -25.18 40.57
C PRO A 597 15.67 -25.91 41.01
N GLY A 598 14.78 -25.21 41.72
CA GLY A 598 13.51 -25.74 42.22
C GLY A 598 13.61 -26.74 43.38
N THR A 599 14.81 -27.04 43.89
CA THR A 599 15.01 -27.97 45.02
C THR A 599 15.18 -27.23 46.35
N SER A 600 15.03 -27.96 47.47
CA SER A 600 15.14 -27.42 48.84
C SER A 600 16.16 -28.18 49.68
N LEU A 601 16.76 -27.49 50.64
CA LEU A 601 17.53 -28.10 51.74
C LEU A 601 16.59 -28.80 52.74
N ASP A 602 17.15 -29.69 53.57
CA ASP A 602 16.45 -30.24 54.72
C ASP A 602 15.90 -29.12 55.62
N PRO A 603 14.65 -29.21 56.15
CA PRO A 603 14.06 -28.10 56.90
C PRO A 603 14.79 -27.78 58.20
N LEU A 604 14.90 -26.49 58.49
CA LEU A 604 15.28 -25.97 59.80
C LEU A 604 14.00 -25.81 60.63
N PHE A 605 13.92 -26.51 61.76
CA PHE A 605 12.84 -26.36 62.73
C PHE A 605 13.29 -25.44 63.88
N VAL A 606 12.42 -24.49 64.23
CA VAL A 606 12.60 -23.57 65.36
C VAL A 606 11.40 -23.72 66.28
N GLU A 607 11.63 -23.84 67.58
CA GLU A 607 10.57 -24.02 68.59
C GLU A 607 10.74 -23.01 69.72
N ALA A 608 9.63 -22.43 70.19
CA ALA A 608 9.59 -21.48 71.29
C ALA A 608 8.22 -21.43 72.00
N ASP A 609 8.21 -20.98 73.25
CA ASP A 609 7.02 -20.98 74.11
C ASP A 609 6.36 -19.60 74.17
N PHE A 610 5.02 -19.55 74.08
CA PHE A 610 4.20 -18.33 74.07
C PHE A 610 3.07 -18.39 75.12
N ALA A 611 2.67 -17.24 75.68
CA ALA A 611 1.63 -17.16 76.72
C ALA A 611 0.20 -17.17 76.18
N ALA A 612 -0.75 -17.71 76.96
CA ALA A 612 -2.15 -17.82 76.57
C ALA A 612 -2.81 -16.44 76.32
N GLY A 613 -3.62 -16.35 75.27
CA GLY A 613 -4.31 -15.12 74.87
C GLY A 613 -3.44 -14.06 74.18
N GLN A 614 -2.14 -14.31 73.99
CA GLN A 614 -1.26 -13.44 73.21
C GLN A 614 -1.30 -13.78 71.70
N PRO A 615 -1.07 -12.81 70.80
CA PRO A 615 -0.80 -13.08 69.40
C PRO A 615 0.54 -13.79 69.22
N VAL A 616 0.68 -14.58 68.14
CA VAL A 616 1.86 -15.40 67.83
C VAL A 616 2.46 -14.97 66.49
N THR A 617 3.76 -14.63 66.47
CA THR A 617 4.46 -14.10 65.29
C THR A 617 5.92 -14.57 65.24
N ASN A 618 6.46 -14.79 64.03
CA ASN A 618 7.84 -15.25 63.80
C ASN A 618 8.28 -15.03 62.33
N THR A 619 9.55 -14.67 62.10
CA THR A 619 10.12 -14.24 60.80
C THR A 619 11.48 -14.93 60.53
N ALA A 620 11.91 -15.13 59.28
CA ALA A 620 13.24 -15.64 58.93
C ALA A 620 13.76 -15.01 57.63
N THR A 621 15.08 -15.04 57.41
CA THR A 621 15.80 -14.45 56.26
C THR A 621 16.98 -15.32 55.82
N VAL A 622 17.29 -15.40 54.53
CA VAL A 622 18.37 -16.23 53.95
C VAL A 622 19.38 -15.40 53.14
N SER A 623 20.56 -15.96 52.83
CA SER A 623 21.55 -15.40 51.89
C SER A 623 22.63 -16.43 51.48
N GLY A 624 23.33 -16.18 50.36
CA GLY A 624 24.56 -16.89 49.96
C GLY A 624 24.46 -17.63 48.63
N GLY A 625 25.12 -18.79 48.52
CA GLY A 625 24.93 -19.74 47.41
C GLY A 625 25.42 -19.34 46.00
N GLY A 626 26.01 -18.16 45.82
CA GLY A 626 26.47 -17.65 44.50
C GLY A 626 25.51 -16.66 43.83
N GLN A 627 24.52 -16.14 44.54
CA GLN A 627 23.66 -15.03 44.13
C GLN A 627 24.49 -13.73 43.94
N PRO A 628 24.23 -12.88 42.92
CA PRO A 628 24.88 -11.58 42.76
C PRO A 628 24.65 -10.65 43.96
N THR A 629 25.68 -9.91 44.38
CA THR A 629 25.66 -9.14 45.65
C THR A 629 25.20 -7.69 45.52
N ASP A 630 24.26 -7.39 44.61
CA ASP A 630 23.67 -6.04 44.50
C ASP A 630 22.51 -5.86 45.51
N PRO A 631 22.60 -4.90 46.46
CA PRO A 631 21.54 -4.63 47.43
C PRO A 631 20.24 -4.06 46.82
N ASN A 632 20.20 -3.76 45.52
CA ASN A 632 19.00 -3.29 44.82
C ASN A 632 18.29 -4.39 44.01
N SER A 633 18.84 -5.61 43.96
CA SER A 633 18.31 -6.68 43.11
C SER A 633 16.89 -7.11 43.55
N PRO A 634 15.93 -7.26 42.60
CA PRO A 634 14.59 -7.80 42.90
C PRO A 634 14.59 -9.22 43.51
N ALA A 635 15.71 -9.94 43.39
CA ALA A 635 15.96 -11.23 44.02
C ALA A 635 15.69 -11.22 45.54
N LEU A 636 15.99 -10.11 46.23
CA LEU A 636 15.92 -9.98 47.69
C LEU A 636 14.48 -10.01 48.29
N LEU A 637 13.46 -10.23 47.46
CA LEU A 637 12.04 -10.26 47.88
C LEU A 637 11.56 -11.64 48.38
N ASN A 638 12.19 -12.73 47.93
CA ASN A 638 11.79 -14.10 48.30
C ASN A 638 12.45 -14.59 49.61
N ASP A 639 13.10 -13.68 50.33
CA ASP A 639 13.87 -13.91 51.56
C ASP A 639 13.03 -13.82 52.89
N VAL A 640 11.67 -13.82 52.95
CA VAL A 640 10.84 -13.60 54.22
C VAL A 640 9.35 -14.20 54.20
N SER A 641 8.58 -14.56 55.30
CA SER A 641 7.28 -15.42 55.22
C SER A 641 6.13 -15.55 56.38
N SER A 642 4.81 -16.02 56.17
CA SER A 642 3.56 -16.17 57.12
C SER A 642 2.22 -17.08 56.80
N VAL A 643 0.99 -17.06 57.52
CA VAL A 643 -0.21 -18.10 57.54
C VAL A 643 -1.72 -17.79 58.12
N SER A 644 -2.89 -18.58 57.95
CA SER A 644 -4.35 -18.44 58.54
C SER A 644 -5.48 -19.63 58.53
N ALA A 645 -6.85 -19.51 58.92
CA ALA A 645 -7.98 -20.60 59.09
C ALA A 645 -9.59 -20.27 59.19
N GLY A 646 -10.63 -21.22 59.32
CA GLY A 646 -12.19 -21.03 59.41
C GLY A 646 -13.30 -22.20 59.72
N ILE A 647 -14.70 -22.02 59.75
CA ILE A 647 -15.91 -22.97 60.14
C ILE A 647 -17.38 -22.60 59.54
N SER A 648 -18.71 -23.09 59.68
CA SER A 648 -19.66 -24.14 60.36
C SER A 648 -21.23 -24.24 59.82
N PRO A 649 -22.20 -25.20 60.18
CA PRO A 649 -23.61 -25.49 59.54
C PRO A 649 -24.99 -25.80 60.36
N VAL A 650 -26.22 -26.10 59.76
CA VAL A 650 -27.63 -26.31 60.43
C VAL A 650 -28.76 -27.39 59.92
N ALA A 651 -30.14 -27.14 59.78
CA ALA A 651 -31.36 -28.08 60.03
C ALA A 651 -32.54 -28.44 58.95
N ASN A 652 -33.86 -28.78 59.27
CA ASN A 652 -34.77 -29.80 58.53
C ASN A 652 -36.40 -29.96 58.56
N LEU A 653 -37.11 -30.19 57.39
CA LEU A 653 -38.24 -31.09 56.83
C LEU A 653 -37.91 -31.19 55.30
N ARG A 654 -38.38 -32.12 54.43
CA ARG A 654 -37.72 -32.30 53.09
C ARG A 654 -38.59 -32.56 51.85
N LEU A 655 -38.58 -31.66 50.88
CA LEU A 655 -38.83 -31.99 49.46
C LEU A 655 -37.49 -32.33 48.79
N ALA A 656 -37.52 -33.17 47.75
CA ALA A 656 -36.40 -33.43 46.85
C ALA A 656 -36.89 -33.31 45.40
N LYS A 657 -36.18 -32.59 44.53
CA LYS A 657 -36.52 -32.39 43.12
C LYS A 657 -35.28 -32.55 42.25
N SER A 658 -35.40 -33.33 41.18
CA SER A 658 -34.32 -33.64 40.25
C SER A 658 -34.76 -33.49 38.81
N ALA A 659 -33.83 -33.15 37.90
CA ALA A 659 -34.03 -33.36 36.48
C ALA A 659 -33.85 -34.85 36.15
N LEU A 660 -34.64 -35.40 35.23
CA LEU A 660 -34.45 -36.77 34.71
C LEU A 660 -33.13 -36.92 33.95
N THR A 661 -32.66 -35.81 33.39
CA THR A 661 -31.38 -35.62 32.70
C THR A 661 -30.85 -34.24 33.07
N GLY A 662 -29.68 -34.14 33.71
CA GLY A 662 -29.16 -32.86 34.20
C GLY A 662 -28.77 -31.87 33.09
N THR A 663 -28.43 -32.37 31.90
CA THR A 663 -28.07 -31.59 30.72
C THR A 663 -28.90 -32.01 29.50
N VAL A 664 -29.37 -31.03 28.73
CA VAL A 664 -30.21 -31.23 27.53
C VAL A 664 -29.83 -30.17 26.48
N SER A 665 -29.82 -30.49 25.18
CA SER A 665 -29.59 -29.49 24.12
C SER A 665 -30.87 -28.72 23.77
N VAL A 666 -30.73 -27.52 23.19
CA VAL A 666 -31.84 -26.79 22.55
C VAL A 666 -32.59 -27.72 21.58
N GLY A 667 -33.93 -27.60 21.54
CA GLY A 667 -34.84 -28.40 20.70
C GLY A 667 -35.24 -29.77 21.28
N ALA A 668 -34.48 -30.30 22.25
CA ALA A 668 -34.71 -31.62 22.84
C ALA A 668 -35.72 -31.61 24.00
N LEU A 669 -36.08 -32.81 24.47
CA LEU A 669 -37.00 -33.00 25.60
C LEU A 669 -36.26 -33.15 26.92
N ALA A 670 -36.64 -32.31 27.88
CA ALA A 670 -36.25 -32.39 29.27
C ALA A 670 -37.37 -32.98 30.13
N GLY A 671 -37.07 -33.24 31.40
CA GLY A 671 -38.08 -33.60 32.39
C GLY A 671 -37.57 -33.57 33.81
N TYR A 672 -38.50 -33.62 34.76
CA TYR A 672 -38.25 -33.52 36.19
C TYR A 672 -38.93 -34.64 36.96
N ARG A 673 -38.34 -35.04 38.10
CA ARG A 673 -38.94 -35.85 39.15
C ARG A 673 -38.96 -35.07 40.46
N LEU A 674 -40.03 -35.20 41.22
CA LEU A 674 -40.20 -34.61 42.55
C LEU A 674 -40.50 -35.73 43.55
N GLU A 675 -39.97 -35.67 44.76
CA GLU A 675 -40.05 -36.69 45.82
C GLU A 675 -40.17 -36.01 47.21
N LEU A 676 -41.36 -36.02 47.82
CA LEU A 676 -41.64 -35.34 49.10
C LEU A 676 -41.50 -36.29 50.30
N ARG A 677 -40.58 -36.00 51.24
CA ARG A 677 -40.21 -36.87 52.38
C ARG A 677 -40.25 -36.19 53.76
N ASN A 678 -40.78 -36.89 54.76
CA ASN A 678 -40.66 -36.46 56.15
C ASN A 678 -39.45 -37.09 56.89
N SER A 679 -38.64 -36.26 57.56
CA SER A 679 -37.38 -36.65 58.23
C SER A 679 -37.15 -36.01 59.61
N GLY A 680 -38.10 -35.22 60.13
CA GLY A 680 -38.00 -34.66 61.49
C GLY A 680 -38.48 -35.64 62.57
N PRO A 681 -38.37 -35.28 63.87
CA PRO A 681 -38.96 -36.07 64.96
C PRO A 681 -40.51 -35.95 65.04
N ALA A 682 -41.19 -35.48 64.00
CA ALA A 682 -42.64 -35.22 63.96
C ALA A 682 -43.26 -35.46 62.56
N ALA A 683 -44.56 -35.75 62.50
CA ALA A 683 -45.32 -36.05 61.28
C ALA A 683 -45.69 -34.79 60.45
N ALA A 684 -46.33 -34.97 59.28
CA ALA A 684 -46.77 -33.87 58.40
C ALA A 684 -48.10 -34.21 57.69
N GLY A 685 -49.10 -33.33 57.76
CA GLY A 685 -50.43 -33.51 57.16
C GLY A 685 -50.74 -32.52 56.03
N ASN A 686 -51.83 -32.81 55.29
CA ASN A 686 -52.43 -31.95 54.27
C ASN A 686 -51.45 -31.41 53.20
N SER A 687 -50.51 -32.23 52.73
CA SER A 687 -49.51 -31.80 51.76
C SER A 687 -50.08 -31.58 50.36
N VAL A 688 -49.84 -30.37 49.88
CA VAL A 688 -50.04 -29.93 48.49
C VAL A 688 -48.65 -29.66 47.92
N LEU A 689 -48.45 -30.05 46.66
CA LEU A 689 -47.24 -29.77 45.89
C LEU A 689 -47.60 -28.86 44.71
N VAL A 690 -46.83 -27.80 44.50
CA VAL A 690 -46.95 -26.91 43.34
C VAL A 690 -45.57 -26.74 42.70
N ASP A 691 -45.49 -26.91 41.39
CA ASP A 691 -44.29 -26.78 40.56
C ASP A 691 -44.58 -25.72 39.49
N THR A 692 -43.69 -24.76 39.29
CA THR A 692 -43.86 -23.74 38.23
C THR A 692 -42.74 -23.90 37.23
N VAL A 693 -43.02 -24.65 36.17
CA VAL A 693 -42.11 -24.85 35.04
C VAL A 693 -41.84 -23.48 34.40
N PRO A 694 -40.58 -23.03 34.32
CA PRO A 694 -40.28 -21.70 33.77
C PRO A 694 -40.66 -21.54 32.29
N ALA A 695 -40.67 -20.29 31.83
CA ALA A 695 -40.90 -19.96 30.42
C ALA A 695 -39.90 -20.68 29.49
N TYR A 696 -40.30 -20.85 28.23
CA TYR A 696 -39.50 -21.51 27.17
C TYR A 696 -39.19 -23.01 27.42
N LEU A 697 -39.79 -23.61 28.47
CA LEU A 697 -39.90 -25.05 28.67
C LEU A 697 -41.35 -25.51 28.44
N ASP A 698 -41.69 -25.85 27.20
CA ASP A 698 -43.07 -26.15 26.81
C ASP A 698 -43.50 -27.55 27.30
N VAL A 699 -44.41 -27.61 28.28
CA VAL A 699 -44.79 -28.86 28.98
C VAL A 699 -45.60 -29.81 28.09
N GLU A 700 -45.10 -31.03 27.89
CA GLU A 700 -45.75 -32.07 27.09
C GLU A 700 -46.51 -33.11 27.95
N THR A 701 -46.00 -33.52 29.13
CA THR A 701 -46.65 -34.55 29.99
C THR A 701 -46.40 -34.40 31.50
N VAL A 702 -47.32 -34.88 32.34
CA VAL A 702 -47.23 -34.94 33.82
C VAL A 702 -47.85 -36.24 34.37
N THR A 703 -47.24 -36.89 35.38
CA THR A 703 -47.78 -38.10 36.04
C THR A 703 -47.48 -38.18 37.56
N THR A 704 -48.33 -38.88 38.32
CA THR A 704 -48.17 -39.18 39.77
C THR A 704 -48.86 -40.52 40.11
N PRO A 705 -48.39 -41.32 41.11
CA PRO A 705 -49.09 -42.50 41.62
C PRO A 705 -50.02 -42.23 42.80
N GLN A 706 -49.99 -41.03 43.40
CA GLN A 706 -50.83 -40.63 44.53
C GLN A 706 -51.39 -39.22 44.29
N GLY A 707 -52.69 -39.06 44.56
CA GLY A 707 -53.39 -37.80 44.33
C GLY A 707 -53.75 -37.57 42.85
N SER A 708 -53.91 -36.30 42.47
CA SER A 708 -54.14 -35.86 41.10
C SER A 708 -53.43 -34.53 40.84
N CYS A 709 -53.12 -34.27 39.56
CA CYS A 709 -52.42 -33.05 39.13
C CYS A 709 -53.19 -32.32 38.01
N THR A 710 -53.05 -31.00 37.95
CA THR A 710 -53.58 -30.13 36.88
C THR A 710 -52.49 -29.18 36.37
N THR A 711 -52.63 -28.71 35.13
CA THR A 711 -51.69 -27.76 34.50
C THR A 711 -52.40 -26.49 34.02
N THR A 712 -51.73 -25.34 34.16
CA THR A 712 -52.21 -24.03 33.72
C THR A 712 -51.02 -23.22 33.17
N GLY A 713 -51.02 -22.92 31.87
CA GLY A 713 -49.90 -22.26 31.18
C GLY A 713 -50.00 -22.41 29.66
N GLY A 714 -48.95 -22.00 28.93
CA GLY A 714 -48.88 -22.06 27.48
C GLY A 714 -47.49 -21.73 26.94
N SER A 715 -47.24 -22.02 25.67
CA SER A 715 -45.90 -21.99 25.06
C SER A 715 -45.20 -20.64 25.18
N GLY A 716 -43.91 -20.64 25.54
CA GLY A 716 -43.12 -19.43 25.77
C GLY A 716 -43.41 -18.67 27.07
N ALA A 717 -44.33 -19.16 27.91
CA ALA A 717 -44.65 -18.60 29.23
C ALA A 717 -44.54 -19.66 30.33
N PRO A 718 -44.40 -19.28 31.63
CA PRO A 718 -44.33 -20.25 32.72
C PRO A 718 -45.61 -21.08 32.82
N THR A 719 -45.47 -22.38 33.10
CA THR A 719 -46.58 -23.33 33.24
C THR A 719 -46.63 -23.89 34.66
N THR A 720 -47.71 -23.59 35.37
CA THR A 720 -47.94 -24.08 36.74
C THR A 720 -48.53 -25.48 36.70
N VAL A 721 -47.93 -26.40 37.44
CA VAL A 721 -48.39 -27.77 37.69
C VAL A 721 -48.74 -27.88 39.18
N SER A 722 -49.99 -28.19 39.51
CA SER A 722 -50.46 -28.30 40.90
C SER A 722 -50.94 -29.71 41.19
N CYS A 723 -50.48 -30.32 42.28
CA CYS A 723 -50.77 -31.70 42.67
C CYS A 723 -51.20 -31.79 44.15
N ALA A 724 -52.40 -32.32 44.41
CA ALA A 724 -52.90 -32.53 45.77
C ALA A 724 -52.52 -33.95 46.26
N LEU A 725 -51.62 -34.06 47.25
CA LEU A 725 -50.98 -35.34 47.63
C LEU A 725 -51.55 -35.97 48.92
N GLY A 726 -51.99 -35.16 49.89
CA GLY A 726 -52.52 -35.65 51.17
C GLY A 726 -51.46 -35.79 52.27
N THR A 727 -51.63 -36.72 53.21
CA THR A 727 -50.75 -36.86 54.39
C THR A 727 -49.42 -37.53 54.06
N VAL A 728 -48.31 -37.07 54.68
CA VAL A 728 -46.95 -37.63 54.53
C VAL A 728 -46.40 -38.09 55.89
N PRO A 729 -46.59 -39.38 56.26
CA PRO A 729 -46.07 -39.94 57.51
C PRO A 729 -44.54 -39.85 57.66
N VAL A 730 -44.06 -39.85 58.91
CA VAL A 730 -42.63 -39.84 59.26
C VAL A 730 -41.87 -40.93 58.49
N GLY A 731 -40.78 -40.56 57.81
CA GLY A 731 -39.91 -41.47 57.07
C GLY A 731 -40.34 -41.83 55.64
N THR A 732 -41.59 -41.55 55.25
CA THR A 732 -42.18 -41.92 53.94
C THR A 732 -41.93 -40.89 52.84
N THR A 733 -42.11 -41.28 51.57
CA THR A 733 -41.87 -40.45 50.37
C THR A 733 -42.99 -40.59 49.32
N VAL A 734 -43.37 -39.52 48.61
CA VAL A 734 -44.36 -39.50 47.49
C VAL A 734 -43.76 -38.83 46.24
N THR A 735 -44.03 -39.35 45.02
CA THR A 735 -43.32 -38.97 43.78
C THR A 735 -44.20 -38.37 42.67
N VAL A 736 -43.73 -37.35 41.93
CA VAL A 736 -44.37 -36.76 40.72
C VAL A 736 -43.35 -36.64 39.58
N VAL A 737 -43.77 -36.71 38.31
CA VAL A 737 -42.91 -36.57 37.11
C VAL A 737 -43.51 -35.60 36.07
N ILE A 738 -42.66 -34.79 35.42
CA ILE A 738 -43.01 -33.78 34.39
C ILE A 738 -42.06 -33.91 33.18
N ARG A 739 -42.50 -33.62 31.95
CA ARG A 739 -41.63 -33.43 30.76
C ARG A 739 -41.98 -32.18 29.96
N ALA A 740 -40.97 -31.55 29.37
CA ALA A 740 -41.10 -30.31 28.59
C ALA A 740 -40.03 -30.19 27.48
N ARG A 741 -40.27 -29.37 26.45
CA ARG A 741 -39.36 -29.11 25.33
C ARG A 741 -38.57 -27.81 25.52
N VAL A 742 -37.30 -27.81 25.13
CA VAL A 742 -36.36 -26.68 25.31
C VAL A 742 -36.30 -25.79 24.07
N GLN A 743 -36.53 -24.48 24.22
CA GLN A 743 -36.35 -23.48 23.14
C GLN A 743 -34.98 -22.78 23.18
N VAL A 744 -34.67 -21.96 22.17
CA VAL A 744 -33.32 -21.38 21.93
C VAL A 744 -32.96 -20.27 22.91
N GLU A 745 -33.95 -19.55 23.43
CA GLU A 745 -33.82 -18.48 24.43
C GLU A 745 -33.25 -18.98 25.78
N LEU A 746 -33.18 -20.31 25.95
CA LEU A 746 -32.60 -20.98 27.11
C LEU A 746 -31.15 -21.46 26.87
N ALA A 747 -30.56 -21.26 25.69
CA ALA A 747 -29.21 -21.73 25.36
C ALA A 747 -28.17 -21.28 26.41
N GLY A 748 -27.40 -22.23 26.95
CA GLY A 748 -26.39 -21.96 27.99
C GLY A 748 -26.95 -21.65 29.38
N THR A 749 -28.26 -21.41 29.52
CA THR A 749 -28.88 -21.15 30.82
C THR A 749 -28.98 -22.43 31.66
N THR A 750 -29.10 -22.25 32.98
CA THR A 750 -29.56 -23.32 33.87
C THR A 750 -30.93 -22.95 34.41
N VAL A 751 -31.95 -23.63 33.91
CA VAL A 751 -33.34 -23.37 34.28
C VAL A 751 -33.64 -24.03 35.62
N ILE A 752 -33.74 -23.21 36.65
CA ILE A 752 -34.10 -23.63 38.01
C ILE A 752 -35.62 -23.76 38.08
N ASN A 753 -36.15 -24.95 37.79
CA ASN A 753 -37.56 -25.23 38.07
C ASN A 753 -37.73 -25.40 39.59
N THR A 754 -38.65 -24.62 40.17
CA THR A 754 -38.95 -24.62 41.60
C THR A 754 -40.26 -25.34 41.88
N ALA A 755 -40.23 -26.28 42.83
CA ALA A 755 -41.42 -26.82 43.46
C ALA A 755 -41.47 -26.46 44.95
N THR A 756 -42.69 -26.28 45.46
CA THR A 756 -42.96 -26.06 46.87
C THR A 756 -43.93 -27.11 47.37
N ALA A 757 -43.65 -27.70 48.52
CA ALA A 757 -44.56 -28.60 49.22
C ALA A 757 -44.86 -28.07 50.63
N GLY A 758 -46.15 -27.99 50.96
CA GLY A 758 -46.63 -27.56 52.27
C GLY A 758 -46.92 -28.72 53.23
N SER A 759 -47.07 -28.39 54.51
CA SER A 759 -47.81 -29.19 55.48
C SER A 759 -48.43 -28.29 56.55
N ASP A 760 -49.37 -28.83 57.31
CA ASP A 760 -50.07 -28.14 58.40
C ASP A 760 -49.24 -27.89 59.68
N VAL A 761 -48.08 -28.55 59.84
CA VAL A 761 -47.29 -28.52 61.09
C VAL A 761 -45.82 -28.11 60.90
N THR A 762 -45.43 -27.69 59.70
CA THR A 762 -44.11 -27.07 59.43
C THR A 762 -44.21 -25.54 59.49
N PRO A 763 -43.36 -24.84 60.28
CA PRO A 763 -43.36 -23.37 60.34
C PRO A 763 -43.12 -22.66 59.00
N THR A 764 -42.48 -23.35 58.06
CA THR A 764 -42.20 -22.89 56.69
C THR A 764 -42.47 -24.04 55.72
N PRO A 765 -43.11 -23.81 54.56
CA PRO A 765 -43.16 -24.80 53.48
C PRO A 765 -41.75 -25.22 53.03
N VAL A 766 -41.62 -26.44 52.51
CA VAL A 766 -40.36 -26.92 51.94
C VAL A 766 -40.34 -26.71 50.43
N THR A 767 -39.52 -25.77 50.01
CA THR A 767 -39.13 -25.62 48.60
C THR A 767 -38.04 -26.63 48.26
N ASP A 768 -38.04 -27.16 47.05
CA ASP A 768 -36.82 -27.68 46.44
C ASP A 768 -36.82 -27.40 44.94
N THR A 769 -35.61 -27.31 44.37
CA THR A 769 -35.41 -26.87 42.99
C THR A 769 -34.54 -27.85 42.21
N ALA A 770 -34.92 -28.12 40.97
CA ALA A 770 -34.04 -28.84 40.05
C ALA A 770 -33.45 -27.83 39.05
N PRO A 771 -32.12 -27.66 39.01
CA PRO A 771 -31.46 -27.11 37.85
C PRO A 771 -31.62 -28.07 36.66
N LEU A 772 -31.86 -27.50 35.49
CA LEU A 772 -31.75 -28.15 34.19
C LEU A 772 -30.82 -27.29 33.34
N THR A 773 -29.63 -27.79 33.02
CA THR A 773 -28.63 -27.01 32.25
C THR A 773 -28.81 -27.26 30.76
N ILE A 774 -29.03 -26.20 29.99
CA ILE A 774 -29.20 -26.27 28.54
C ILE A 774 -27.85 -26.12 27.85
N ARG A 775 -27.51 -27.04 26.93
CA ARG A 775 -26.27 -26.94 26.15
C ARG A 775 -26.38 -25.76 25.18
N PRO A 776 -25.39 -24.85 25.15
CA PRO A 776 -25.37 -23.74 24.21
C PRO A 776 -24.88 -24.14 22.80
N ALA A 777 -24.96 -23.20 21.83
CA ALA A 777 -24.45 -23.31 20.46
C ALA A 777 -23.67 -22.04 20.02
N THR A 778 -22.73 -22.18 19.09
CA THR A 778 -21.89 -21.08 18.55
C THR A 778 -22.56 -20.44 17.33
N ASP A 779 -22.36 -19.14 17.14
CA ASP A 779 -22.82 -18.38 15.97
C ASP A 779 -21.86 -17.18 15.82
N LEU A 780 -21.13 -17.07 14.72
CA LEU A 780 -20.17 -15.98 14.49
C LEU A 780 -20.79 -14.86 13.65
N SER A 781 -20.12 -13.71 13.59
CA SER A 781 -20.37 -12.66 12.60
C SER A 781 -19.12 -11.76 12.44
N ILE A 782 -18.99 -11.00 11.35
CA ILE A 782 -17.87 -10.05 11.18
C ILE A 782 -18.30 -8.70 10.61
N VAL A 783 -17.71 -7.62 11.14
CA VAL A 783 -17.83 -6.24 10.65
C VAL A 783 -16.43 -5.67 10.41
N LYS A 784 -16.27 -4.88 9.34
CA LYS A 784 -15.04 -4.18 9.00
C LYS A 784 -15.34 -2.71 8.70
N THR A 785 -14.52 -1.80 9.24
CA THR A 785 -14.56 -0.37 8.93
C THR A 785 -13.18 0.12 8.50
N THR A 786 -13.13 1.27 7.83
CA THR A 786 -11.90 2.05 7.55
C THR A 786 -11.94 3.37 8.31
N SER A 787 -10.80 3.95 8.66
CA SER A 787 -10.73 5.30 9.26
C SER A 787 -10.88 6.44 8.24
N VAL A 788 -10.67 6.16 6.95
CA VAL A 788 -10.76 7.13 5.85
C VAL A 788 -11.35 6.49 4.59
N GLU A 789 -12.39 7.10 4.02
CA GLU A 789 -12.97 6.69 2.73
C GLU A 789 -12.21 7.29 1.54
N VAL A 790 -11.52 8.42 1.74
CA VAL A 790 -10.64 9.07 0.77
C VAL A 790 -9.34 9.44 1.48
N ALA A 791 -8.19 9.22 0.83
CA ALA A 791 -6.85 9.51 1.33
C ALA A 791 -5.92 9.95 0.18
N GLN A 792 -4.83 10.65 0.47
CA GLN A 792 -3.75 10.94 -0.47
C GLN A 792 -2.73 9.79 -0.54
N GLN A 793 -1.74 9.89 -1.43
CA GLN A 793 -0.65 8.92 -1.52
C GLN A 793 0.33 9.11 -0.35
N GLY A 794 0.80 8.04 0.26
CA GLY A 794 1.58 8.08 1.51
C GLY A 794 0.76 8.17 2.81
N ASP A 795 -0.54 8.51 2.74
CA ASP A 795 -1.40 8.67 3.93
C ASP A 795 -1.50 7.40 4.77
N ALA A 796 -1.67 7.60 6.07
CA ALA A 796 -2.00 6.52 7.01
C ALA A 796 -3.49 6.14 6.94
N VAL A 797 -3.76 4.85 6.81
CA VAL A 797 -5.09 4.23 6.84
C VAL A 797 -5.15 3.21 7.97
N SER A 798 -6.31 3.04 8.57
CA SER A 798 -6.54 1.95 9.52
C SER A 798 -7.86 1.25 9.27
N TRP A 799 -7.85 -0.07 9.38
CA TRP A 799 -9.06 -0.88 9.36
C TRP A 799 -9.31 -1.47 10.74
N THR A 800 -10.52 -1.33 11.25
CA THR A 800 -10.95 -2.08 12.44
C THR A 800 -11.83 -3.22 11.98
N VAL A 801 -11.35 -4.44 12.17
CA VAL A 801 -12.10 -5.68 11.93
C VAL A 801 -12.58 -6.17 13.29
N THR A 802 -13.87 -6.46 13.41
CA THR A 802 -14.47 -6.99 14.65
C THR A 802 -15.30 -8.22 14.30
N ALA A 803 -14.88 -9.37 14.80
CA ALA A 803 -15.72 -10.55 14.87
C ALA A 803 -16.57 -10.51 16.14
N SER A 804 -17.82 -10.95 16.05
CA SER A 804 -18.63 -11.34 17.21
C SER A 804 -18.74 -12.86 17.30
N ASN A 805 -19.19 -13.31 18.47
CA ASN A 805 -19.71 -14.65 18.69
C ASN A 805 -21.09 -14.44 19.32
N ASP A 806 -22.10 -14.22 18.49
CA ASP A 806 -23.46 -13.88 18.90
C ASP A 806 -24.20 -15.09 19.49
N GLY A 807 -23.65 -16.29 19.30
CA GLY A 807 -24.12 -17.55 19.88
C GLY A 807 -23.87 -17.69 21.39
N GLY A 808 -24.65 -18.57 22.02
CA GLY A 808 -24.57 -18.85 23.46
C GLY A 808 -23.39 -19.73 23.91
N ALA A 809 -22.62 -20.33 22.99
CA ALA A 809 -21.47 -21.18 23.28
C ALA A 809 -20.16 -20.50 22.93
N SER A 810 -19.04 -21.03 23.44
CA SER A 810 -17.74 -20.47 23.14
C SER A 810 -17.20 -20.94 21.79
N ALA A 811 -16.98 -20.02 20.86
CA ALA A 811 -16.19 -20.27 19.66
C ALA A 811 -14.75 -20.65 20.04
N THR A 812 -14.27 -21.80 19.55
CA THR A 812 -12.92 -22.30 19.88
C THR A 812 -11.95 -22.05 18.74
N ASN A 813 -10.78 -21.47 19.04
CA ASN A 813 -9.77 -21.06 18.06
C ASN A 813 -10.36 -20.13 16.98
N LEU A 814 -11.00 -19.04 17.42
CA LEU A 814 -11.51 -18.01 16.51
C LEU A 814 -10.33 -17.40 15.73
N GLN A 815 -10.47 -17.35 14.41
CA GLN A 815 -9.49 -16.79 13.48
C GLN A 815 -10.13 -15.76 12.56
N ILE A 816 -9.50 -14.60 12.45
CA ILE A 816 -9.79 -13.57 11.44
C ILE A 816 -8.68 -13.63 10.39
N VAL A 817 -9.03 -13.63 9.11
CA VAL A 817 -8.11 -13.49 7.98
C VAL A 817 -8.49 -12.25 7.18
N ASP A 818 -7.54 -11.35 6.97
CA ASP A 818 -7.68 -10.03 6.36
C ASP A 818 -6.71 -9.92 5.17
N ARG A 819 -7.23 -9.68 3.96
CA ARG A 819 -6.45 -9.51 2.73
C ARG A 819 -6.33 -8.02 2.43
N LEU A 820 -5.12 -7.52 2.61
CA LEU A 820 -4.75 -6.12 2.42
C LEU A 820 -4.82 -5.71 0.93
N PRO A 821 -5.16 -4.45 0.62
CA PRO A 821 -5.04 -3.89 -0.72
C PRO A 821 -3.57 -3.86 -1.18
N VAL A 822 -3.35 -3.98 -2.49
CA VAL A 822 -2.00 -3.91 -3.09
C VAL A 822 -1.35 -2.52 -2.95
N ALA A 823 -2.14 -1.44 -2.86
CA ALA A 823 -1.66 -0.07 -2.66
C ALA A 823 -1.03 0.23 -1.28
N VAL A 824 -1.00 -0.74 -0.36
CA VAL A 824 -0.50 -0.58 1.01
C VAL A 824 0.98 -0.91 1.10
N ASP A 825 1.78 -0.03 1.72
CA ASP A 825 3.15 -0.37 2.09
C ASP A 825 3.15 -1.48 3.14
N ALA A 826 3.56 -2.68 2.72
CA ALA A 826 3.71 -3.84 3.60
C ALA A 826 4.60 -3.57 4.82
N ALA A 827 5.61 -2.69 4.74
CA ALA A 827 6.50 -2.39 5.86
C ALA A 827 5.81 -1.58 6.98
N SER A 828 4.86 -0.72 6.63
CA SER A 828 4.04 0.06 7.57
C SER A 828 2.99 -0.74 8.35
N VAL A 829 2.65 -1.97 7.92
CA VAL A 829 1.50 -2.71 8.45
C VAL A 829 1.74 -3.21 9.89
N VAL A 830 0.97 -2.66 10.83
CA VAL A 830 0.88 -3.12 12.22
C VAL A 830 -0.54 -3.64 12.49
N ALA A 831 -0.65 -4.94 12.79
CA ALA A 831 -1.90 -5.58 13.19
C ALA A 831 -1.93 -5.74 14.72
N THR A 832 -2.81 -4.99 15.38
CA THR A 832 -2.96 -4.97 16.84
C THR A 832 -4.25 -5.70 17.24
N PRO A 833 -4.18 -6.97 17.69
CA PRO A 833 -5.34 -7.72 18.12
C PRO A 833 -5.83 -7.29 19.52
N SER A 834 -7.13 -7.44 19.74
CA SER A 834 -7.74 -7.46 21.07
C SER A 834 -7.16 -8.57 21.96
N SER A 835 -7.20 -8.36 23.27
CA SER A 835 -6.43 -9.12 24.27
C SER A 835 -6.55 -10.65 24.17
N GLY A 836 -5.39 -11.31 24.16
CA GLY A 836 -5.28 -12.77 23.99
C GLY A 836 -5.30 -13.25 22.53
N GLY A 837 -5.27 -12.33 21.56
CA GLY A 837 -5.04 -12.67 20.15
C GLY A 837 -3.57 -12.55 19.76
N SER A 838 -3.18 -13.28 18.72
CA SER A 838 -1.89 -13.14 18.06
C SER A 838 -2.10 -13.02 16.55
N CYS A 839 -1.51 -11.98 15.94
CA CYS A 839 -1.58 -11.77 14.50
C CYS A 839 -0.23 -12.09 13.85
N THR A 840 -0.26 -12.89 12.79
CA THR A 840 0.85 -13.05 11.85
C THR A 840 0.51 -12.36 10.53
N ARG A 841 1.51 -11.84 9.82
CA ARG A 841 1.35 -11.34 8.45
C ARG A 841 2.20 -12.18 7.50
N THR A 842 1.57 -12.69 6.45
CA THR A 842 2.22 -13.43 5.36
C THR A 842 1.83 -12.75 4.06
N ASN A 843 2.81 -12.15 3.39
CA ASN A 843 2.59 -11.32 2.20
C ASN A 843 1.54 -10.23 2.48
N SER A 844 0.51 -10.10 1.63
CA SER A 844 -0.62 -9.19 1.78
C SER A 844 -1.77 -9.74 2.64
N THR A 845 -1.55 -10.80 3.42
CA THR A 845 -2.58 -11.38 4.31
C THR A 845 -2.18 -11.26 5.77
N VAL A 846 -3.04 -10.66 6.60
CA VAL A 846 -2.97 -10.67 8.06
C VAL A 846 -3.89 -11.78 8.58
N SER A 847 -3.38 -12.63 9.48
CA SER A 847 -4.12 -13.73 10.09
C SER A 847 -4.01 -13.63 11.62
N CYS A 848 -5.13 -13.34 12.28
CA CYS A 848 -5.20 -13.15 13.73
C CYS A 848 -5.97 -14.30 14.37
N VAL A 849 -5.34 -14.98 15.34
CA VAL A 849 -5.89 -16.16 16.03
C VAL A 849 -6.00 -15.90 17.52
N TRP A 850 -7.16 -16.22 18.09
CA TRP A 850 -7.40 -16.31 19.54
C TRP A 850 -7.45 -17.78 19.92
N SER A 851 -6.32 -18.35 20.37
CA SER A 851 -6.07 -19.79 20.57
C SER A 851 -6.74 -20.41 21.81
N GLY A 852 -7.99 -20.00 22.06
CA GLY A 852 -8.80 -20.48 23.18
C GLY A 852 -10.29 -20.32 22.89
N ALA A 853 -11.08 -20.35 23.97
CA ALA A 853 -12.52 -20.14 23.92
C ALA A 853 -12.84 -18.63 23.92
N THR A 854 -13.30 -18.08 22.80
CA THR A 854 -14.03 -16.81 22.77
C THR A 854 -15.43 -17.07 23.30
N ALA A 855 -15.80 -16.46 24.42
CA ALA A 855 -17.06 -16.74 25.11
C ALA A 855 -18.30 -16.28 24.29
N ALA A 856 -19.48 -16.69 24.75
CA ALA A 856 -20.76 -16.20 24.25
C ALA A 856 -20.87 -14.67 24.34
N SER A 857 -21.41 -14.05 23.29
CA SER A 857 -21.53 -12.59 23.13
C SER A 857 -20.22 -11.80 23.30
N ALA A 858 -19.05 -12.46 23.16
CA ALA A 858 -17.75 -11.81 23.27
C ALA A 858 -17.17 -11.49 21.89
N THR A 859 -16.84 -10.22 21.66
CA THR A 859 -16.21 -9.77 20.42
C THR A 859 -14.70 -9.96 20.43
N ARG A 860 -14.13 -10.21 19.25
CA ARG A 860 -12.68 -10.24 18.98
C ARG A 860 -12.39 -9.27 17.84
N SER A 861 -11.69 -8.18 18.13
CA SER A 861 -11.26 -7.21 17.13
C SER A 861 -9.77 -7.27 16.84
N VAL A 862 -9.38 -6.78 15.67
CA VAL A 862 -8.02 -6.36 15.31
C VAL A 862 -8.10 -5.00 14.64
N THR A 863 -7.24 -4.07 15.07
CA THR A 863 -6.98 -2.82 14.34
C THR A 863 -5.71 -3.01 13.51
N ILE A 864 -5.84 -2.85 12.20
CA ILE A 864 -4.75 -2.97 11.23
C ILE A 864 -4.45 -1.56 10.72
N THR A 865 -3.36 -0.97 11.20
CA THR A 865 -2.86 0.34 10.73
C THR A 865 -1.79 0.13 9.68
N ALA A 866 -1.78 0.94 8.64
CA ALA A 866 -0.75 0.96 7.60
C ALA A 866 -0.71 2.34 6.92
N SER A 867 0.21 2.53 5.98
CA SER A 867 0.21 3.64 5.02
C SER A 867 -0.01 3.12 3.61
N PHE A 868 -0.61 3.94 2.76
CA PHE A 868 -0.50 3.75 1.32
C PHE A 868 0.93 4.04 0.85
N PHE A 869 1.35 3.46 -0.28
CA PHE A 869 2.63 3.86 -0.88
C PHE A 869 2.64 5.36 -1.20
N SER A 870 3.81 5.98 -1.12
CA SER A 870 4.00 7.40 -1.51
C SER A 870 3.74 7.65 -2.99
N VAL A 871 3.80 6.61 -3.83
CA VAL A 871 3.32 6.61 -5.21
C VAL A 871 2.41 5.40 -5.42
N VAL A 872 1.16 5.62 -5.85
CA VAL A 872 0.17 4.57 -6.11
C VAL A 872 -0.26 4.61 -7.59
N PRO A 873 -0.08 3.51 -8.36
CA PRO A 873 -0.55 3.39 -9.74
C PRO A 873 -2.04 3.70 -9.89
N ALA A 874 -2.46 4.19 -11.07
CA ALA A 874 -3.83 4.64 -11.29
C ALA A 874 -4.88 3.56 -10.99
N ASP A 875 -4.59 2.32 -11.38
CA ASP A 875 -5.49 1.18 -11.26
C ASP A 875 -5.64 0.68 -9.80
N ASP A 876 -4.60 0.90 -8.97
CA ASP A 876 -4.57 0.51 -7.55
C ASP A 876 -5.25 1.53 -6.62
N ARG A 877 -5.76 2.67 -7.15
CA ARG A 877 -6.33 3.78 -6.36
C ARG A 877 -7.70 3.50 -5.75
N LEU A 878 -8.27 2.30 -5.94
CA LEU A 878 -9.41 1.81 -5.17
C LEU A 878 -8.94 0.68 -4.23
N ALA A 879 -8.52 1.05 -3.03
CA ALA A 879 -8.00 0.11 -2.05
C ALA A 879 -9.13 -0.67 -1.36
N ILE A 880 -9.47 -1.84 -1.88
CA ILE A 880 -10.45 -2.78 -1.30
C ILE A 880 -9.72 -3.73 -0.33
N ASN A 881 -10.04 -3.66 0.97
CA ASN A 881 -9.58 -4.61 1.98
C ASN A 881 -10.73 -5.56 2.37
N ASN A 882 -10.49 -6.88 2.35
CA ASN A 882 -11.48 -7.92 2.58
C ASN A 882 -11.12 -8.80 3.79
N ALA A 883 -12.07 -9.07 4.67
CA ALA A 883 -11.91 -9.89 5.88
C ALA A 883 -12.92 -11.06 5.95
N LYS A 884 -12.49 -12.16 6.58
CA LYS A 884 -13.32 -13.33 6.91
C LYS A 884 -13.03 -13.82 8.33
N VAL A 885 -14.05 -14.31 9.04
CA VAL A 885 -13.89 -15.02 10.33
C VAL A 885 -14.29 -16.49 10.20
N PHE A 886 -13.71 -17.34 11.04
CA PHE A 886 -14.07 -18.75 11.24
C PHE A 886 -13.56 -19.27 12.60
N ALA A 887 -14.03 -20.44 13.02
CA ALA A 887 -13.60 -21.14 14.24
C ALA A 887 -13.58 -22.67 14.01
N VAL A 888 -13.13 -23.44 15.01
CA VAL A 888 -13.10 -24.92 14.99
C VAL A 888 -14.43 -25.55 15.44
N THR A 889 -15.30 -24.77 16.10
CA THR A 889 -16.68 -25.16 16.39
C THR A 889 -17.56 -24.87 15.18
N ASP A 890 -18.47 -25.78 14.84
CA ASP A 890 -19.51 -25.57 13.82
C ASP A 890 -20.27 -24.26 14.07
N ASP A 891 -20.54 -23.55 12.98
CA ASP A 891 -21.20 -22.24 12.97
C ASP A 891 -22.69 -22.37 12.62
N PHE A 892 -23.52 -21.46 13.14
CA PHE A 892 -24.97 -21.53 12.94
C PHE A 892 -25.43 -20.78 11.69
N ASP A 893 -24.95 -19.56 11.45
CA ASP A 893 -25.15 -18.83 10.20
C ASP A 893 -23.83 -18.43 9.52
N PRO A 894 -23.28 -19.27 8.62
CA PRO A 894 -22.02 -18.95 7.92
C PRO A 894 -22.14 -17.81 6.89
N SER A 895 -23.31 -17.20 6.67
CA SER A 895 -23.52 -16.17 5.64
C SER A 895 -23.04 -14.76 6.04
N ASN A 896 -22.91 -14.51 7.33
CA ASN A 896 -22.52 -13.22 7.92
C ASN A 896 -20.99 -13.06 8.13
N ASN A 897 -20.21 -14.08 7.72
CA ASN A 897 -18.81 -14.27 8.12
C ASN A 897 -17.77 -13.57 7.24
N THR A 898 -18.19 -12.69 6.31
CA THR A 898 -17.30 -11.91 5.43
C THR A 898 -17.68 -10.43 5.40
N ALA A 899 -16.69 -9.53 5.51
CA ALA A 899 -16.88 -8.09 5.41
C ALA A 899 -15.72 -7.41 4.67
N PHE A 900 -15.99 -6.28 4.01
CA PHE A 900 -14.99 -5.51 3.28
C PHE A 900 -15.06 -4.02 3.63
N ALA A 901 -14.00 -3.28 3.31
CA ALA A 901 -13.96 -1.81 3.40
C ALA A 901 -13.11 -1.24 2.27
N THR A 902 -13.49 -0.07 1.76
CA THR A 902 -12.88 0.58 0.59
C THR A 902 -12.34 1.96 0.94
N THR A 903 -11.16 2.30 0.44
CA THR A 903 -10.60 3.66 0.49
C THR A 903 -10.17 4.08 -0.93
N ARG A 904 -10.56 5.27 -1.37
CA ARG A 904 -10.10 5.88 -2.63
C ARG A 904 -8.82 6.68 -2.38
N ILE A 905 -7.82 6.50 -3.23
CA ILE A 905 -6.52 7.17 -3.11
C ILE A 905 -6.42 8.25 -4.19
N THR A 906 -6.20 9.51 -3.80
CA THR A 906 -6.07 10.65 -4.73
C THR A 906 -4.61 11.02 -5.01
N PRO A 907 -4.24 11.34 -6.27
CA PRO A 907 -2.95 11.94 -6.59
C PRO A 907 -2.84 13.38 -6.10
N PHE A 908 -1.60 13.83 -5.90
CA PHE A 908 -1.24 15.22 -5.67
C PHE A 908 0.12 15.54 -6.30
N ALA A 909 0.32 16.81 -6.64
CA ALA A 909 1.60 17.42 -7.00
C ALA A 909 1.97 18.40 -5.88
N ASP A 910 3.17 18.96 -5.89
CA ASP A 910 3.63 19.97 -4.92
C ASP A 910 4.51 20.95 -5.72
N LEU A 911 3.93 22.10 -6.11
CA LEU A 911 4.51 23.03 -7.08
C LEU A 911 5.18 24.24 -6.40
N GLU A 912 6.50 24.22 -6.36
CA GLU A 912 7.30 25.33 -5.85
C GLU A 912 7.63 26.34 -6.97
N ALA A 913 7.28 27.61 -6.75
CA ALA A 913 7.69 28.74 -7.59
C ALA A 913 9.02 29.35 -7.11
N ALA A 914 9.86 29.78 -8.05
CA ALA A 914 11.06 30.54 -7.75
C ALA A 914 11.40 31.55 -8.86
N ALA A 915 11.74 32.78 -8.49
CA ALA A 915 12.16 33.85 -9.39
C ALA A 915 13.64 34.23 -9.19
N ASN A 916 14.29 34.67 -10.27
CA ASN A 916 15.71 35.04 -10.27
C ASN A 916 15.98 36.14 -11.31
N GLY A 917 16.84 37.10 -11.00
CA GLY A 917 17.15 38.22 -11.89
C GLY A 917 18.18 39.20 -11.32
N PRO A 918 18.65 40.17 -12.12
CA PRO A 918 19.55 41.21 -11.65
C PRO A 918 18.80 42.19 -10.73
N GLY A 919 19.23 42.30 -9.47
CA GLY A 919 18.54 43.11 -8.45
C GLY A 919 18.48 44.61 -8.70
N ILE A 920 19.22 45.15 -9.67
CA ILE A 920 19.11 46.54 -10.15
C ILE A 920 19.14 46.54 -11.68
N VAL A 921 18.20 47.25 -12.31
CA VAL A 921 18.19 47.51 -13.77
C VAL A 921 18.34 49.02 -14.01
N ALA A 922 19.31 49.41 -14.85
CA ALA A 922 19.58 50.82 -15.15
C ALA A 922 18.51 51.41 -16.11
N PRO A 923 18.15 52.71 -16.01
CA PRO A 923 17.13 53.33 -16.85
C PRO A 923 17.40 53.16 -18.35
N GLY A 924 16.43 52.62 -19.10
CA GLY A 924 16.52 52.39 -20.54
C GLY A 924 17.19 51.08 -20.99
N GLU A 925 17.93 50.39 -20.12
CA GLU A 925 18.59 49.11 -20.40
C GLU A 925 17.63 47.90 -20.32
N THR A 926 18.02 46.77 -20.91
CA THR A 926 17.29 45.49 -20.75
C THR A 926 17.92 44.58 -19.69
N ALA A 927 17.08 43.70 -19.16
CA ALA A 927 17.42 42.63 -18.22
C ALA A 927 16.60 41.38 -18.56
N THR A 928 17.12 40.21 -18.18
CA THR A 928 16.39 38.94 -18.23
C THR A 928 15.98 38.55 -16.83
N LEU A 929 14.72 38.15 -16.67
CA LEU A 929 14.15 37.60 -15.44
C LEU A 929 13.80 36.12 -15.70
N SER A 930 14.35 35.22 -14.88
CA SER A 930 14.17 33.78 -14.99
C SER A 930 13.21 33.29 -13.90
N PHE A 931 12.17 32.55 -14.28
CA PHE A 931 11.15 32.02 -13.36
C PHE A 931 11.06 30.51 -13.51
N THR A 932 11.00 29.77 -12.41
CA THR A 932 10.99 28.30 -12.39
C THR A 932 9.77 27.80 -11.62
N ALA A 933 9.12 26.78 -12.17
CA ALA A 933 8.21 25.88 -11.45
C ALA A 933 8.93 24.55 -11.22
N LEU A 934 8.85 23.98 -10.01
CA LEU A 934 9.41 22.68 -9.64
C LEU A 934 8.29 21.81 -9.03
N ASN A 935 8.10 20.60 -9.55
CA ASN A 935 7.18 19.64 -8.92
C ASN A 935 7.94 18.75 -7.92
N ASN A 936 7.85 19.10 -6.64
CA ASN A 936 8.34 18.30 -5.50
C ASN A 936 7.44 17.09 -5.19
N GLY A 937 6.25 17.02 -5.80
CA GLY A 937 5.18 16.08 -5.45
C GLY A 937 5.36 14.67 -6.03
N PRO A 938 4.67 13.66 -5.47
CA PRO A 938 4.82 12.27 -5.85
C PRO A 938 4.24 11.95 -7.25
N THR A 939 3.36 12.80 -7.79
CA THR A 939 2.75 12.61 -9.11
C THR A 939 2.77 13.88 -9.94
N ASP A 940 2.60 13.72 -11.24
CA ASP A 940 2.77 14.80 -12.23
C ASP A 940 1.72 15.92 -12.05
N ALA A 941 2.16 17.17 -12.19
CA ALA A 941 1.32 18.36 -12.16
C ALA A 941 0.68 18.57 -13.55
N VAL A 942 -0.56 18.11 -13.71
CA VAL A 942 -1.23 18.01 -15.02
C VAL A 942 -1.66 19.38 -15.52
N ALA A 943 -1.25 19.71 -16.74
CA ALA A 943 -1.39 21.02 -17.39
C ALA A 943 -1.02 22.19 -16.45
N ALA A 944 0.18 22.12 -15.90
CA ALA A 944 0.76 23.20 -15.11
C ALA A 944 0.86 24.51 -15.92
N THR A 945 0.71 25.61 -15.19
CA THR A 945 0.70 26.98 -15.71
C THR A 945 1.55 27.87 -14.81
N MET A 946 2.06 28.96 -15.36
CA MET A 946 2.77 30.00 -14.63
C MET A 946 2.23 31.38 -15.01
N VAL A 947 2.03 32.24 -14.03
CA VAL A 947 1.59 33.63 -14.17
C VAL A 947 2.64 34.51 -13.50
N VAL A 948 3.26 35.40 -14.27
CA VAL A 948 4.25 36.38 -13.78
C VAL A 948 3.66 37.77 -13.89
N THR A 949 3.71 38.56 -12.81
CA THR A 949 3.36 39.98 -12.80
C THR A 949 4.63 40.81 -12.70
N ILE A 950 4.95 41.50 -13.80
CA ILE A 950 6.11 42.37 -13.95
C ILE A 950 5.85 43.71 -13.23
N PRO A 951 6.79 44.22 -12.43
CA PRO A 951 6.55 45.41 -11.63
C PRO A 951 6.58 46.73 -12.42
N THR A 952 5.84 47.73 -11.93
CA THR A 952 5.65 49.02 -12.60
C THR A 952 6.95 49.80 -12.74
N GLY A 953 7.32 50.15 -13.98
CA GLY A 953 8.58 50.80 -14.31
C GLY A 953 9.46 49.97 -15.25
N LEU A 954 9.11 48.69 -15.42
CA LEU A 954 9.61 47.83 -16.49
C LEU A 954 8.55 47.69 -17.59
N SER A 955 8.98 47.47 -18.83
CA SER A 955 8.15 46.99 -19.94
C SER A 955 8.69 45.66 -20.46
N VAL A 956 7.80 44.73 -20.83
CA VAL A 956 8.20 43.48 -21.49
C VAL A 956 8.71 43.79 -22.90
N GLU A 957 9.83 43.18 -23.28
CA GLU A 957 10.44 43.28 -24.62
C GLU A 957 10.31 41.94 -25.37
N ALA A 958 10.42 40.81 -24.67
CA ALA A 958 10.24 39.47 -25.23
C ALA A 958 9.73 38.46 -24.17
N VAL A 959 8.89 37.54 -24.62
CA VAL A 959 8.43 36.36 -23.85
C VAL A 959 8.73 35.06 -24.61
N PRO A 960 8.89 33.90 -23.93
CA PRO A 960 9.11 32.62 -24.60
C PRO A 960 7.94 32.15 -25.46
N SER A 961 8.24 31.28 -26.43
CA SER A 961 7.21 30.61 -27.23
C SER A 961 6.31 29.72 -26.37
N GLY A 962 5.02 30.03 -26.30
CA GLY A 962 4.05 29.37 -25.42
C GLY A 962 3.51 30.27 -24.30
N CYS A 963 4.12 31.43 -24.10
CA CYS A 963 3.63 32.48 -23.21
C CYS A 963 2.77 33.52 -23.95
N ILE A 964 1.88 34.18 -23.21
CA ILE A 964 1.01 35.27 -23.66
C ILE A 964 1.20 36.46 -22.73
N GLU A 965 1.54 37.61 -23.31
CA GLU A 965 1.64 38.90 -22.60
C GLU A 965 0.28 39.62 -22.58
N SER A 966 -0.08 40.22 -21.45
CA SER A 966 -1.25 41.08 -21.29
C SER A 966 -0.94 42.26 -20.35
N GLY A 967 -0.34 43.32 -20.92
CA GLY A 967 0.04 44.51 -20.17
C GLY A 967 1.30 44.26 -19.33
N VAL A 968 1.14 44.08 -18.02
CA VAL A 968 2.25 43.74 -17.11
C VAL A 968 2.23 42.28 -16.66
N THR A 969 1.24 41.49 -17.07
CA THR A 969 1.13 40.07 -16.71
C THR A 969 1.53 39.20 -17.90
N VAL A 970 2.34 38.19 -17.66
CA VAL A 970 2.71 37.15 -18.63
C VAL A 970 2.18 35.81 -18.12
N THR A 971 1.46 35.07 -18.97
CA THR A 971 0.92 33.75 -18.64
C THR A 971 1.47 32.70 -19.59
N CYS A 972 2.04 31.63 -19.04
CA CYS A 972 2.66 30.54 -19.79
C CYS A 972 1.98 29.22 -19.46
N ALA A 973 1.68 28.41 -20.49
CA ALA A 973 1.29 27.01 -20.30
C ALA A 973 2.55 26.15 -20.32
N LEU A 974 2.83 25.48 -19.19
CA LEU A 974 4.02 24.62 -19.04
C LEU A 974 3.77 23.19 -19.56
N GLY A 975 2.51 22.74 -19.50
CA GLY A 975 2.13 21.35 -19.81
C GLY A 975 2.22 20.46 -18.57
N ASP A 976 2.29 19.15 -18.76
CA ASP A 976 2.38 18.21 -17.64
C ASP A 976 3.81 18.21 -17.06
N LEU A 977 3.97 18.66 -15.81
CA LEU A 977 5.28 18.72 -15.14
C LEU A 977 5.47 17.49 -14.25
N ALA A 978 6.33 16.58 -14.68
CA ALA A 978 6.55 15.30 -14.01
C ALA A 978 7.12 15.44 -12.58
N ASN A 979 6.90 14.44 -11.73
CA ASN A 979 7.54 14.35 -10.40
C ASN A 979 9.06 14.59 -10.49
N GLY A 980 9.56 15.54 -9.70
CA GLY A 980 10.98 15.93 -9.63
C GLY A 980 11.49 16.73 -10.83
N ALA A 981 10.63 17.08 -11.80
CA ALA A 981 10.99 17.93 -12.92
C ALA A 981 10.73 19.42 -12.62
N SER A 982 11.51 20.28 -13.26
CA SER A 982 11.28 21.72 -13.27
C SER A 982 11.15 22.28 -14.69
N ALA A 983 10.41 23.38 -14.81
CA ALA A 983 10.25 24.15 -16.03
C ALA A 983 10.62 25.61 -15.76
N THR A 984 11.58 26.13 -16.53
CA THR A 984 12.06 27.51 -16.41
C THR A 984 11.68 28.34 -17.64
N ILE A 985 11.24 29.57 -17.43
CA ILE A 985 10.99 30.58 -18.47
C ILE A 985 11.87 31.80 -18.25
N ASP A 986 12.32 32.44 -19.34
CA ASP A 986 13.09 33.68 -19.33
C ASP A 986 12.29 34.80 -20.00
N ILE A 987 12.05 35.91 -19.30
CA ILE A 987 11.35 37.10 -19.81
C ILE A 987 12.36 38.24 -19.96
N GLU A 988 12.46 38.84 -21.14
CA GLU A 988 13.26 40.06 -21.32
C GLU A 988 12.40 41.30 -21.04
N VAL A 989 12.92 42.19 -20.19
CA VAL A 989 12.28 43.44 -19.76
C VAL A 989 13.21 44.62 -19.97
N ARG A 990 12.66 45.81 -20.21
CA ARG A 990 13.39 47.08 -20.28
C ARG A 990 12.96 48.02 -19.15
N SER A 991 13.92 48.69 -18.51
CA SER A 991 13.61 49.75 -17.55
C SER A 991 13.19 51.03 -18.26
N ALA A 992 12.20 51.75 -17.70
CA ALA A 992 11.76 53.04 -18.22
C ALA A 992 12.91 54.07 -18.29
N ARG A 993 12.84 54.96 -19.30
CA ARG A 993 13.78 56.09 -19.50
C ARG A 993 13.39 57.38 -18.78
N THR A 994 12.30 57.33 -18.02
CA THR A 994 11.74 58.45 -17.25
C THR A 994 11.63 58.04 -15.79
N PRO A 995 11.72 58.98 -14.82
CA PRO A 995 11.69 58.64 -13.41
C PRO A 995 10.40 57.92 -13.00
N VAL A 996 10.54 56.76 -12.36
CA VAL A 996 9.45 55.99 -11.75
C VAL A 996 9.78 55.81 -10.27
N PRO A 997 8.82 55.95 -9.34
CA PRO A 997 9.05 55.59 -7.93
C PRO A 997 9.52 54.14 -7.80
N ALA A 998 10.31 53.84 -6.76
CA ALA A 998 10.82 52.49 -6.50
C ALA A 998 9.69 51.44 -6.58
N SER A 999 9.90 50.44 -7.42
CA SER A 999 8.86 49.49 -7.82
C SER A 999 8.52 48.48 -6.73
N ARG A 1000 7.35 47.85 -6.87
CA ARG A 1000 7.00 46.65 -6.09
C ARG A 1000 7.84 45.45 -6.53
N ASP A 1001 7.79 44.41 -5.72
CA ASP A 1001 8.37 43.10 -6.00
C ASP A 1001 7.75 42.45 -7.25
N THR A 1002 8.49 41.55 -7.89
CA THR A 1002 8.01 40.72 -9.00
C THR A 1002 7.31 39.50 -8.43
N GLU A 1003 6.06 39.27 -8.82
CA GLU A 1003 5.23 38.17 -8.33
C GLU A 1003 5.15 37.07 -9.39
N VAL A 1004 5.51 35.84 -9.03
CA VAL A 1004 5.26 34.64 -9.84
C VAL A 1004 4.34 33.70 -9.07
N VAL A 1005 3.33 33.17 -9.78
CA VAL A 1005 2.38 32.17 -9.29
C VAL A 1005 2.40 30.97 -10.24
N VAL A 1006 2.51 29.76 -9.71
CA VAL A 1006 2.30 28.51 -10.45
C VAL A 1006 0.98 27.85 -10.02
N ALA A 1007 0.46 26.93 -10.85
CA ALA A 1007 -0.76 26.16 -10.57
C ALA A 1007 -0.92 25.01 -11.58
N SER A 1008 -1.62 23.93 -11.21
CA SER A 1008 -2.01 22.84 -12.13
C SER A 1008 -3.43 22.29 -11.88
N ASN A 1009 -3.86 21.33 -12.69
CA ASN A 1009 -5.10 20.56 -12.45
C ASN A 1009 -4.91 19.41 -11.45
N THR A 1010 -3.67 19.04 -11.13
CA THR A 1010 -3.37 18.14 -9.99
C THR A 1010 -3.43 18.97 -8.72
N ALA A 1011 -4.14 18.49 -7.69
CA ALA A 1011 -4.28 19.22 -6.43
C ALA A 1011 -2.95 19.33 -5.68
N ASP A 1012 -2.73 20.46 -5.03
CA ASP A 1012 -1.52 20.78 -4.27
C ASP A 1012 -1.77 20.76 -2.75
N PRO A 1013 -0.89 20.16 -1.92
CA PRO A 1013 -1.00 20.16 -0.47
C PRO A 1013 -0.25 21.30 0.23
N ILE A 1014 0.61 22.09 -0.45
CA ILE A 1014 1.38 23.19 0.14
C ILE A 1014 1.25 24.50 -0.69
N PRO A 1015 0.04 24.99 -1.01
CA PRO A 1015 -0.17 26.13 -1.93
C PRO A 1015 0.40 27.49 -1.44
N GLU A 1016 1.08 27.52 -0.30
CA GLU A 1016 1.97 28.60 0.10
C GLU A 1016 3.32 28.63 -0.64
N ASN A 1017 3.76 27.55 -1.31
CA ASN A 1017 4.98 27.53 -2.14
C ASN A 1017 4.72 27.75 -3.66
N ASP A 1018 3.45 27.74 -4.09
CA ASP A 1018 3.01 28.13 -5.44
C ASP A 1018 3.41 29.59 -5.81
N VAL A 1019 3.89 30.41 -4.86
CA VAL A 1019 4.09 31.86 -5.03
C VAL A 1019 5.47 32.32 -4.53
N ASP A 1020 6.19 33.08 -5.37
CA ASP A 1020 7.43 33.79 -4.99
C ASP A 1020 7.34 35.30 -5.31
N LEU A 1021 7.99 36.11 -4.46
CA LEU A 1021 7.95 37.58 -4.44
C LEU A 1021 9.38 38.14 -4.36
N THR A 1022 10.01 38.40 -5.52
CA THR A 1022 11.41 38.85 -5.59
C THR A 1022 11.54 40.36 -5.85
N PRO A 1023 12.27 41.11 -4.99
CA PRO A 1023 12.48 42.54 -5.20
C PRO A 1023 13.35 42.84 -6.43
N LEU A 1024 12.91 43.78 -7.27
CA LEU A 1024 13.71 44.37 -8.35
C LEU A 1024 13.71 45.90 -8.22
N ALA A 1025 14.87 46.54 -8.41
CA ALA A 1025 15.04 47.98 -8.17
C ALA A 1025 15.56 48.78 -9.39
N THR A 1026 15.26 50.07 -9.38
CA THR A 1026 15.68 51.08 -10.38
C THR A 1026 16.23 52.33 -9.68
N THR A 1027 16.99 53.16 -10.38
CA THR A 1027 17.63 54.36 -9.81
C THR A 1027 16.75 55.61 -9.87
N ALA A 1028 16.83 56.45 -8.85
CA ALA A 1028 16.06 57.70 -8.74
C ALA A 1028 16.68 58.87 -9.55
N ALA A 1029 15.90 59.94 -9.73
CA ALA A 1029 16.25 61.13 -10.52
C ALA A 1029 16.83 62.28 -9.68
N PRO A 1030 17.60 63.20 -10.28
CA PRO A 1030 18.07 64.41 -9.60
C PRO A 1030 16.93 65.37 -9.23
N THR A 1031 17.18 66.22 -8.22
CA THR A 1031 16.37 67.43 -7.93
C THR A 1031 17.26 68.67 -7.87
N ILE A 1032 16.65 69.85 -8.03
CA ILE A 1032 17.25 71.13 -7.66
C ILE A 1032 16.33 71.77 -6.62
N ASP A 1033 16.90 72.10 -5.48
CA ASP A 1033 16.18 72.63 -4.33
C ASP A 1033 16.44 74.14 -4.17
N SER A 1034 17.66 74.62 -4.47
CA SER A 1034 17.97 76.07 -4.52
C SER A 1034 19.22 76.41 -5.34
N VAL A 1035 19.38 77.68 -5.71
CA VAL A 1035 20.62 78.24 -6.30
C VAL A 1035 20.99 79.54 -5.59
N THR A 1036 22.23 79.65 -5.11
CA THR A 1036 22.70 80.76 -4.27
C THR A 1036 24.10 81.24 -4.69
N PRO A 1037 24.31 82.56 -4.93
CA PRO A 1037 23.30 83.62 -5.02
C PRO A 1037 22.41 83.45 -6.26
N GLY A 1038 21.12 83.75 -6.15
CA GLY A 1038 20.16 83.67 -7.27
C GLY A 1038 20.24 84.81 -8.30
N SER A 1039 21.33 85.58 -8.34
CA SER A 1039 21.47 86.70 -9.29
C SER A 1039 22.92 87.14 -9.52
N GLY A 1040 23.22 87.66 -10.72
CA GLY A 1040 24.53 88.17 -11.13
C GLY A 1040 24.45 89.23 -12.25
N PRO A 1041 25.60 89.75 -12.72
CA PRO A 1041 25.65 90.70 -13.83
C PRO A 1041 25.57 90.00 -15.19
N GLU A 1042 25.06 90.71 -16.22
CA GLU A 1042 24.95 90.22 -17.62
C GLU A 1042 26.28 89.72 -18.22
N SER A 1043 27.41 90.22 -17.70
CA SER A 1043 28.76 89.78 -18.07
C SER A 1043 29.13 88.37 -17.61
N GLY A 1044 28.29 87.71 -16.81
CA GLY A 1044 28.61 86.47 -16.12
C GLY A 1044 29.66 86.66 -15.02
N GLY A 1045 30.29 85.57 -14.61
CA GLY A 1045 31.37 85.55 -13.61
C GLY A 1045 30.87 85.46 -12.16
N THR A 1046 29.63 85.04 -11.92
CA THR A 1046 29.11 84.80 -10.56
C THR A 1046 29.30 83.33 -10.20
N GLU A 1047 30.08 83.04 -9.15
CA GLU A 1047 30.13 81.70 -8.56
C GLU A 1047 28.80 81.43 -7.82
N VAL A 1048 28.15 80.30 -8.12
CA VAL A 1048 26.87 79.89 -7.55
C VAL A 1048 26.95 78.45 -7.03
N THR A 1049 26.35 78.21 -5.87
CA THR A 1049 26.05 76.88 -5.33
C THR A 1049 24.68 76.44 -5.81
N VAL A 1050 24.55 75.20 -6.26
CA VAL A 1050 23.29 74.54 -6.62
C VAL A 1050 23.06 73.39 -5.64
N ASP A 1051 22.04 73.51 -4.80
CA ASP A 1051 21.63 72.46 -3.85
C ASP A 1051 20.50 71.62 -4.43
N GLY A 1052 20.45 70.33 -4.09
CA GLY A 1052 19.48 69.38 -4.63
C GLY A 1052 19.62 67.96 -4.07
N THR A 1053 19.21 66.95 -4.83
CA THR A 1053 19.40 65.52 -4.49
C THR A 1053 19.77 64.68 -5.71
N ASN A 1054 20.34 63.48 -5.49
CA ASN A 1054 20.78 62.50 -6.50
C ASN A 1054 21.72 63.08 -7.59
N LEU A 1055 22.51 64.09 -7.24
CA LEU A 1055 23.51 64.70 -8.13
C LEU A 1055 24.73 63.78 -8.26
N THR A 1056 25.45 63.84 -9.38
CA THR A 1056 26.59 62.94 -9.70
C THR A 1056 27.85 63.68 -10.16
N THR A 1057 29.00 63.02 -10.18
CA THR A 1057 30.32 63.65 -10.42
C THR A 1057 30.51 64.26 -11.82
N GLU A 1058 29.72 63.85 -12.81
CA GLU A 1058 29.78 64.37 -14.20
C GLU A 1058 28.50 65.16 -14.56
N THR A 1059 27.81 65.72 -13.56
CA THR A 1059 26.59 66.51 -13.76
C THR A 1059 26.91 67.86 -14.40
N THR A 1060 26.17 68.25 -15.44
CA THR A 1060 26.25 69.59 -16.05
C THR A 1060 25.20 70.53 -15.47
N VAL A 1061 25.48 71.85 -15.55
CA VAL A 1061 24.56 72.91 -15.12
C VAL A 1061 24.47 73.96 -16.21
N GLU A 1062 23.25 74.31 -16.63
CA GLU A 1062 22.96 75.42 -17.55
C GLU A 1062 22.03 76.43 -16.89
N ILE A 1063 22.22 77.72 -17.18
CA ILE A 1063 21.33 78.80 -16.75
C ILE A 1063 20.87 79.55 -17.99
N GLY A 1064 19.57 79.50 -18.29
CA GLY A 1064 19.01 80.11 -19.49
C GLY A 1064 19.56 79.56 -20.81
N GLY A 1065 20.05 78.31 -20.82
CA GLY A 1065 20.73 77.69 -21.96
C GLY A 1065 22.19 78.13 -22.16
N VAL A 1066 22.80 78.76 -21.14
CA VAL A 1066 24.24 79.07 -21.10
C VAL A 1066 24.90 78.15 -20.07
N PRO A 1067 25.96 77.41 -20.43
CA PRO A 1067 26.71 76.59 -19.47
C PRO A 1067 27.23 77.42 -18.29
N CYS A 1068 27.04 76.88 -17.08
CA CYS A 1068 27.63 77.38 -15.85
C CYS A 1068 28.89 76.56 -15.59
N GLU A 1069 30.08 77.12 -15.87
CA GLU A 1069 31.34 76.37 -15.96
C GLU A 1069 32.51 77.05 -15.21
N PRO A 1070 33.44 76.27 -14.64
CA PRO A 1070 33.41 74.81 -14.52
C PRO A 1070 32.39 74.36 -13.47
N VAL A 1071 31.73 73.21 -13.69
CA VAL A 1071 30.93 72.57 -12.62
C VAL A 1071 31.87 71.77 -11.71
N ILE A 1072 31.71 71.97 -10.40
CA ILE A 1072 32.45 71.30 -9.34
C ILE A 1072 31.43 70.51 -8.52
N PHE A 1073 31.52 69.18 -8.56
CA PHE A 1073 30.74 68.31 -7.69
C PHE A 1073 31.25 68.39 -6.25
N VAL A 1074 30.37 68.68 -5.29
CA VAL A 1074 30.69 68.75 -3.86
C VAL A 1074 30.15 67.54 -3.11
N THR A 1075 28.86 67.23 -3.30
CA THR A 1075 28.17 66.05 -2.77
C THR A 1075 27.06 65.60 -3.72
N THR A 1076 26.43 64.45 -3.46
CA THR A 1076 25.20 64.01 -4.14
C THR A 1076 23.98 64.92 -3.90
N SER A 1077 24.17 66.03 -3.18
CA SER A 1077 23.18 67.06 -2.90
C SER A 1077 23.66 68.48 -3.21
N GLN A 1078 24.87 68.67 -3.75
CA GLN A 1078 25.45 70.00 -3.96
C GLN A 1078 26.49 70.05 -5.09
N LEU A 1079 26.34 71.04 -5.98
CA LEU A 1079 27.30 71.46 -7.00
C LEU A 1079 27.70 72.92 -6.79
N ILE A 1080 28.84 73.34 -7.33
CA ILE A 1080 29.23 74.75 -7.48
C ILE A 1080 29.61 75.00 -8.95
N CYS A 1081 29.23 76.12 -9.53
CA CYS A 1081 29.63 76.51 -10.88
C CYS A 1081 29.74 78.03 -11.05
N THR A 1082 30.31 78.52 -12.16
CA THR A 1082 30.39 79.97 -12.44
C THR A 1082 29.54 80.34 -13.65
N THR A 1083 28.70 81.37 -13.52
CA THR A 1083 27.76 81.77 -14.58
C THR A 1083 28.46 82.32 -15.82
N GLY A 1084 28.04 81.89 -17.01
CA GLY A 1084 28.43 82.52 -18.28
C GLY A 1084 27.74 83.87 -18.51
N PRO A 1085 28.14 84.65 -19.54
CA PRO A 1085 27.45 85.88 -19.91
C PRO A 1085 26.07 85.62 -20.54
N GLN A 1086 25.08 86.44 -20.22
CA GLN A 1086 23.71 86.37 -20.75
C GLN A 1086 23.00 87.73 -20.62
N ASP A 1087 22.09 88.04 -21.56
CA ASP A 1087 21.27 89.25 -21.55
C ASP A 1087 20.47 89.40 -20.22
N PRO A 1088 20.18 90.63 -19.74
CA PRO A 1088 19.42 90.86 -18.52
C PRO A 1088 18.03 90.19 -18.53
N GLY A 1089 17.73 89.39 -17.50
CA GLY A 1089 16.49 88.61 -17.43
C GLY A 1089 16.47 87.59 -16.28
N VAL A 1090 15.31 86.95 -16.09
CA VAL A 1090 15.13 85.84 -15.15
C VAL A 1090 15.08 84.54 -15.96
N PHE A 1091 15.86 83.54 -15.56
CA PHE A 1091 16.08 82.31 -16.32
C PHE A 1091 16.00 81.06 -15.45
N ASP A 1092 15.62 79.95 -16.08
CA ASP A 1092 15.60 78.63 -15.49
C ASP A 1092 17.02 78.09 -15.32
N VAL A 1093 17.25 77.32 -14.25
CA VAL A 1093 18.48 76.56 -14.03
C VAL A 1093 18.19 75.09 -14.30
N VAL A 1094 18.96 74.47 -15.20
CA VAL A 1094 18.84 73.08 -15.61
C VAL A 1094 20.06 72.30 -15.14
N VAL A 1095 19.85 71.13 -14.56
CA VAL A 1095 20.89 70.23 -14.07
C VAL A 1095 20.70 68.88 -14.77
N THR A 1096 21.76 68.34 -15.38
CA THR A 1096 21.72 67.06 -16.12
C THR A 1096 22.79 66.11 -15.60
N THR A 1097 22.39 64.97 -15.02
CA THR A 1097 23.32 63.95 -14.49
C THR A 1097 23.92 63.09 -15.60
N ALA A 1098 25.01 62.37 -15.28
CA ALA A 1098 25.76 61.53 -16.21
C ALA A 1098 24.94 60.47 -16.98
N ASP A 1099 23.83 60.02 -16.39
CA ASP A 1099 22.85 59.08 -16.97
C ASP A 1099 21.79 59.76 -17.85
N GLY A 1100 21.89 61.08 -18.05
CA GLY A 1100 20.98 61.89 -18.88
C GLY A 1100 19.67 62.27 -18.20
N GLN A 1101 19.47 61.97 -16.92
CA GLN A 1101 18.31 62.47 -16.17
C GLN A 1101 18.46 63.97 -15.89
N THR A 1102 17.34 64.70 -15.85
CA THR A 1102 17.34 66.17 -15.72
C THR A 1102 16.44 66.66 -14.60
N ALA A 1103 16.84 67.79 -14.02
CA ALA A 1103 16.06 68.60 -13.09
C ALA A 1103 16.05 70.07 -13.54
N ILE A 1104 14.97 70.80 -13.25
CA ILE A 1104 14.79 72.19 -13.67
C ILE A 1104 14.25 73.03 -12.50
N LEU A 1105 14.96 74.09 -12.12
CA LEU A 1105 14.50 75.13 -11.21
C LEU A 1105 14.06 76.34 -12.03
N VAL A 1106 12.75 76.44 -12.26
CA VAL A 1106 12.13 77.50 -13.07
C VAL A 1106 12.36 78.86 -12.44
N GLY A 1107 12.91 79.81 -13.21
CA GLY A 1107 13.30 81.15 -12.75
C GLY A 1107 14.40 81.18 -11.68
N GLY A 1108 15.22 80.13 -11.56
CA GLY A 1108 16.21 79.95 -10.50
C GLY A 1108 17.36 80.97 -10.44
N PHE A 1109 17.60 81.76 -11.49
CA PHE A 1109 18.66 82.79 -11.50
C PHE A 1109 18.28 84.05 -12.29
N THR A 1110 18.81 85.22 -11.91
CA THR A 1110 18.55 86.52 -12.55
C THR A 1110 19.83 87.24 -12.99
N TYR A 1111 19.95 87.58 -14.27
CA TYR A 1111 21.00 88.46 -14.80
C TYR A 1111 20.53 89.93 -14.83
N GLY A 1112 21.42 90.87 -14.49
CA GLY A 1112 21.14 92.32 -14.51
C GLY A 1112 22.22 93.17 -15.19
N GLU A 1113 21.83 94.35 -15.68
CA GLU A 1113 22.71 95.30 -16.39
C GLU A 1113 23.95 95.72 -15.56
N THR A 1114 25.09 95.86 -16.23
CA THR A 1114 26.36 96.29 -15.62
C THR A 1114 26.45 97.82 -15.49
N PRO A 1115 26.77 98.38 -14.30
CA PRO A 1115 26.86 99.83 -14.13
C PRO A 1115 28.05 100.48 -14.86
N ASP A 1116 27.78 101.46 -15.73
CA ASP A 1116 28.80 102.25 -16.44
C ASP A 1116 29.61 103.17 -15.50
N VAL A 1117 30.87 102.81 -15.23
CA VAL A 1117 31.76 103.56 -14.33
C VAL A 1117 32.64 104.55 -15.12
N LYS A 1118 32.04 105.66 -15.54
CA LYS A 1118 32.76 106.77 -16.17
C LYS A 1118 33.47 107.65 -15.11
N PRO A 1119 34.80 107.85 -15.17
CA PRO A 1119 35.53 108.66 -14.20
C PRO A 1119 35.18 110.15 -14.35
N SER A 1120 35.00 110.84 -13.22
CA SER A 1120 34.61 112.25 -13.16
C SER A 1120 35.67 113.13 -12.50
N PHE A 1121 35.97 114.26 -13.13
CA PHE A 1121 36.40 115.50 -12.48
C PHE A 1121 35.92 116.69 -13.34
N THR A 1122 35.69 117.84 -12.71
CA THR A 1122 34.78 118.89 -13.22
C THR A 1122 35.37 119.79 -14.30
N GLY A 1123 34.54 120.12 -15.29
CA GLY A 1123 34.79 121.12 -16.35
C GLY A 1123 33.53 121.34 -17.17
#